data_AF-A0A4Q7RGW7-F1
#
_entry.id   AF-A0A4Q7RGW7-F1
#
_cell.length_a   1.000
_cell.length_b   1.000
_cell.length_c   1.000
_cell.angle_alpha   90.00
_cell.angle_beta   90.00
_cell.angle_gamma   90.00
#
_symmetry.space_group_name_H-M   'P 1'
#
loop_
_entity.id
_entity.type
_entity.pdbx_description
1 polymer ?
#
loop_
_entity_poly.entity_id
_entity_poly.type
_entity_poly.pdbx_seq_one_letter_code
_entity_poly.pdbx_strand_id
1 'polypeptide(L)'
;MGSRSRKPASRVSQTIGAATILALAAALAACGGSDDNGSSAGNGNTGNAGNGGTGTTPAAVQPLSGGSLYVGAASFGDTVSVALDQPAAGQLTLRFLDSRFGLAGTLVGQYKVEGNMYRVSNLAASDSDVPAALAAAAAAITFSFSVDDGLLSGALGQVPNVLAGNGALLQGYVSAANRGAQLADVAGTYSYLRQAGDAASAGQLAIDATGAVRVCAGQGYSASCAGGQAGQLSADADQSRYPGAYTLTLGGSKVGRVFVGRQQGSVALFVDETGASASAATGNWVVRPATALAANAVDGDWICSEPELDASNAVTGRTRRNIVSVTGDALAADNIPVDVRLAYNSVGGATANGLLSGNWQETVASQPRSATLTWLPVSRNLAYQLRQVPGTERQLPAVCAPLPAPTPIATYLTAAAGQNALVTMADLRPTQPAIGRDQIYYKLGRYAVEPLKNFDDACENNGQNKTAKTGVTATSRIDDLSSFTCTKAVGEKPEDMKTLVVGPFGEPYLTDGHHAFSTVMEAPTGGPQAKMWVRVQDNLSGLNRAQFFRTLRERKLVWLKDGENRPVYPADLPRAVGLNNGLGNDPYRSLVYFTRDVGYAPPSGATEYTEFYWGDWLRTVVDLKQVNLDDTASYLAAVRKASEAMVALAPDAIVSGDKTAATLGRLDAFGQTEFDKLSQPVGSASPGKLPYAVDYRGKLKP
;
A
#
# COMPACT_ATOMS: atom_id res chain seq x y z
N MET A 1 -66.77 -7.91 -16.36
CA MET A 1 -67.68 -6.85 -16.87
C MET A 1 -66.84 -5.66 -17.26
N GLY A 2 -66.95 -5.21 -18.52
CA GLY A 2 -66.47 -3.93 -19.11
C GLY A 2 -64.98 -3.60 -18.96
N SER A 3 -64.15 -3.29 -19.97
CA SER A 3 -64.33 -2.58 -21.26
C SER A 3 -63.02 -1.79 -21.45
N ARG A 4 -62.08 -2.28 -22.26
CA ARG A 4 -61.70 -1.77 -23.61
C ARG A 4 -60.66 -0.63 -23.66
N SER A 5 -59.47 -1.03 -24.12
CA SER A 5 -58.65 -0.45 -25.21
C SER A 5 -58.25 1.02 -25.22
N ARG A 6 -56.96 1.29 -25.42
CA ARG A 6 -56.43 1.93 -26.66
C ARG A 6 -54.91 1.78 -26.80
N LYS A 7 -54.50 1.74 -28.07
CA LYS A 7 -53.18 1.45 -28.68
C LYS A 7 -52.23 2.68 -28.69
N PRO A 8 -50.96 2.53 -29.12
CA PRO A 8 -49.80 3.34 -28.72
C PRO A 8 -49.51 4.52 -29.66
N ALA A 9 -48.66 5.47 -29.21
CA ALA A 9 -48.16 6.57 -30.03
C ALA A 9 -46.62 6.72 -29.91
N SER A 10 -45.98 6.54 -31.07
CA SER A 10 -44.79 7.19 -31.63
C SER A 10 -43.59 7.54 -30.72
N ARG A 11 -42.47 6.84 -30.97
CA ARG A 11 -41.11 7.33 -30.73
C ARG A 11 -40.79 8.47 -31.71
N VAL A 12 -40.40 9.62 -31.18
CA VAL A 12 -39.72 10.68 -31.92
C VAL A 12 -38.21 10.44 -31.78
N SER A 13 -37.55 10.19 -32.90
CA SER A 13 -36.10 10.22 -33.02
C SER A 13 -35.63 11.68 -32.96
N GLN A 14 -34.80 12.02 -31.99
CA GLN A 14 -33.96 13.21 -32.04
C GLN A 14 -32.50 12.79 -32.00
N THR A 15 -31.87 12.90 -33.17
CA THR A 15 -30.44 13.04 -33.37
C THR A 15 -29.94 14.26 -32.62
N ILE A 16 -29.01 14.07 -31.67
CA ILE A 16 -28.22 15.15 -31.09
C ILE A 16 -26.76 14.88 -31.45
N GLY A 17 -26.18 15.83 -32.18
CA GLY A 17 -24.83 15.78 -32.72
C GLY A 17 -23.77 15.76 -31.64
N ALA A 18 -22.68 15.05 -31.92
CA ALA A 18 -21.45 15.07 -31.16
C ALA A 18 -20.83 16.48 -31.22
N ALA A 19 -20.80 17.17 -30.08
CA ALA A 19 -20.00 18.36 -29.90
C ALA A 19 -18.67 17.94 -29.24
N THR A 20 -17.60 18.01 -30.02
CA THR A 20 -16.21 17.85 -29.59
C THR A 20 -15.85 19.01 -28.67
N ILE A 21 -15.71 18.77 -27.36
CA ILE A 21 -15.22 19.79 -26.42
C ILE A 21 -13.69 19.71 -26.38
N LEU A 22 -13.06 20.70 -27.00
CA LEU A 22 -11.64 20.99 -26.91
C LEU A 22 -11.34 21.51 -25.50
N ALA A 23 -10.57 20.78 -24.70
CA ALA A 23 -10.11 21.25 -23.39
C ALA A 23 -9.04 22.34 -23.58
N LEU A 24 -9.40 23.59 -23.24
CA LEU A 24 -8.50 24.73 -23.26
C LEU A 24 -7.55 24.66 -22.05
N ALA A 25 -6.25 24.66 -22.31
CA ALA A 25 -5.21 24.77 -21.30
C ALA A 25 -5.30 26.14 -20.60
N ALA A 26 -5.42 26.13 -19.27
CA ALA A 26 -5.32 27.33 -18.45
C ALA A 26 -3.85 27.79 -18.40
N ALA A 27 -3.51 28.81 -19.19
CA ALA A 27 -2.27 29.55 -19.07
C ALA A 27 -2.36 30.49 -17.85
N LEU A 28 -1.42 30.37 -16.90
CA LEU A 28 -1.24 31.37 -15.85
C LEU A 28 -0.66 32.65 -16.47
N ALA A 29 -1.46 33.71 -16.52
CA ALA A 29 -1.00 35.06 -16.81
C ALA A 29 -0.53 35.73 -15.50
N ALA A 30 0.74 36.11 -15.44
CA ALA A 30 1.24 37.04 -14.43
C ALA A 30 0.86 38.48 -14.85
N CYS A 31 -0.03 39.11 -14.11
CA CYS A 31 -0.29 40.55 -14.23
C CYS A 31 0.78 41.32 -13.46
N GLY A 32 1.59 42.09 -14.18
CA GLY A 32 2.37 43.20 -13.64
C GLY A 32 1.46 44.41 -13.40
N GLY A 33 1.74 45.14 -12.32
CA GLY A 33 1.27 46.49 -12.07
C GLY A 33 2.48 47.36 -11.77
N SER A 34 2.68 48.38 -12.60
CA SER A 34 3.68 49.43 -12.41
C SER A 34 3.07 50.65 -11.75
N ASP A 35 3.98 51.49 -11.24
CA ASP A 35 3.88 52.91 -10.90
C ASP A 35 3.64 53.22 -9.41
N ASP A 36 4.73 53.61 -8.72
CA ASP A 36 4.81 55.01 -8.29
C ASP A 36 6.24 55.51 -7.99
N ASN A 37 6.36 56.80 -8.27
CA ASN A 37 7.50 57.68 -8.43
C ASN A 37 8.24 57.99 -7.11
N GLY A 38 9.56 58.11 -7.13
CA GLY A 38 10.36 58.48 -5.95
C GLY A 38 11.81 58.84 -6.27
N SER A 39 12.00 60.05 -6.78
CA SER A 39 13.28 60.67 -7.12
C SER A 39 14.20 60.86 -5.90
N SER A 40 15.47 60.45 -6.00
CA SER A 40 16.56 61.19 -5.34
C SER A 40 17.90 60.94 -6.07
N ALA A 41 18.50 62.04 -6.51
CA ALA A 41 19.75 62.11 -7.24
C ALA A 41 20.96 61.70 -6.40
N GLY A 42 21.93 61.06 -7.05
CA GLY A 42 23.26 60.77 -6.51
C GLY A 42 24.24 60.51 -7.65
N ASN A 43 24.91 61.57 -8.07
CA ASN A 43 25.86 61.65 -9.18
C ASN A 43 27.16 60.87 -8.86
N GLY A 44 27.73 60.10 -9.81
CA GLY A 44 29.06 59.53 -9.57
C GLY A 44 29.58 58.42 -10.49
N ASN A 45 29.95 58.81 -11.71
CA ASN A 45 31.09 58.30 -12.48
C ASN A 45 30.92 57.06 -13.38
N THR A 46 31.24 57.34 -14.64
CA THR A 46 31.18 56.57 -15.88
C THR A 46 32.20 55.43 -15.95
N GLY A 47 31.74 54.25 -16.35
CA GLY A 47 32.55 53.13 -16.83
C GLY A 47 31.82 52.40 -17.94
N ASN A 48 31.99 52.87 -19.17
CA ASN A 48 31.48 52.26 -20.39
C ASN A 48 32.26 50.95 -20.67
N ALA A 49 31.59 49.80 -20.67
CA ALA A 49 32.12 48.58 -21.27
C ALA A 49 30.98 47.86 -22.00
N GLY A 50 31.12 47.81 -23.32
CA GLY A 50 30.14 47.35 -24.27
C GLY A 50 29.75 45.87 -24.14
N ASN A 51 28.53 45.63 -24.57
CA ASN A 51 27.97 44.35 -24.93
C ASN A 51 28.86 43.65 -25.98
N GLY A 52 29.41 42.50 -25.59
CA GLY A 52 30.12 41.56 -26.46
C GLY A 52 29.82 40.16 -25.97
N GLY A 53 28.78 39.55 -26.53
CA GLY A 53 28.42 38.16 -26.25
C GLY A 53 29.54 37.22 -26.65
N THR A 54 30.32 36.80 -25.66
CA THR A 54 31.17 35.63 -25.74
C THR A 54 30.40 34.49 -25.10
N GLY A 55 30.11 33.43 -25.87
CA GLY A 55 29.48 32.22 -25.36
C GLY A 55 30.25 31.72 -24.14
N THR A 56 29.66 31.90 -22.96
CA THR A 56 30.23 31.43 -21.71
C THR A 56 30.15 29.93 -21.69
N THR A 57 31.31 29.26 -21.75
CA THR A 57 31.43 27.84 -21.45
C THR A 57 30.72 27.58 -20.11
N PRO A 58 29.74 26.66 -20.06
CA PRO A 58 29.02 26.38 -18.83
C PRO A 58 30.00 25.96 -17.72
N ALA A 59 29.81 26.48 -16.50
CA ALA A 59 30.68 26.16 -15.36
C ALA A 59 30.71 24.64 -15.13
N ALA A 60 31.91 24.07 -15.00
CA ALA A 60 32.09 22.65 -14.73
C ALA A 60 31.61 22.32 -13.30
N VAL A 61 30.88 21.21 -13.16
CA VAL A 61 30.50 20.67 -11.85
C VAL A 61 31.55 19.67 -11.35
N GLN A 62 31.46 19.25 -10.09
CA GLN A 62 32.25 18.15 -9.52
C GLN A 62 31.34 16.92 -9.31
N PRO A 63 31.21 16.02 -10.29
CA PRO A 63 30.31 14.88 -10.20
C PRO A 63 30.64 13.97 -9.02
N LEU A 64 29.60 13.41 -8.40
CA LEU A 64 29.77 12.25 -7.52
C LEU A 64 30.50 11.13 -8.30
N SER A 65 31.51 10.53 -7.66
CA SER A 65 32.38 9.53 -8.29
C SER A 65 31.84 8.09 -8.23
N GLY A 66 30.70 7.88 -7.57
CA GLY A 66 30.18 6.55 -7.21
C GLY A 66 30.35 6.24 -5.72
N GLY A 67 30.17 4.97 -5.37
CA GLY A 67 30.30 4.49 -4.00
C GLY A 67 28.97 4.43 -3.25
N SER A 68 29.01 4.65 -1.94
CA SER A 68 27.87 4.40 -1.06
C SER A 68 26.99 5.61 -0.78
N LEU A 69 27.41 6.82 -1.17
CA LEU A 69 26.66 8.05 -0.98
C LEU A 69 25.74 8.32 -2.18
N TYR A 70 24.44 8.38 -1.92
CA TYR A 70 23.40 8.75 -2.88
C TYR A 70 22.85 10.11 -2.48
N VAL A 71 22.69 11.01 -3.45
CA VAL A 71 22.07 12.33 -3.24
C VAL A 71 20.97 12.53 -4.27
N GLY A 72 19.85 13.10 -3.85
CA GLY A 72 18.73 13.36 -4.73
C GLY A 72 17.54 14.00 -4.02
N ALA A 73 16.35 13.70 -4.51
CA ALA A 73 15.12 14.35 -4.08
C ALA A 73 14.16 13.38 -3.39
N ALA A 74 13.52 13.84 -2.32
CA ALA A 74 12.27 13.29 -1.84
C ALA A 74 11.10 13.94 -2.60
N SER A 75 10.04 13.20 -2.88
CA SER A 75 8.95 13.67 -3.75
C SER A 75 8.08 14.78 -3.17
N PHE A 76 8.17 15.03 -1.87
CA PHE A 76 7.58 16.21 -1.23
C PHE A 76 8.47 17.47 -1.32
N GLY A 77 9.63 17.36 -1.98
CA GLY A 77 10.46 18.48 -2.44
C GLY A 77 11.63 18.89 -1.54
N ASP A 78 12.11 17.96 -0.72
CA ASP A 78 13.37 18.11 0.01
C ASP A 78 14.51 17.42 -0.74
N THR A 79 15.73 17.94 -0.57
CA THR A 79 16.93 17.17 -0.93
C THR A 79 17.34 16.25 0.20
N VAL A 80 17.65 15.01 -0.16
CA VAL A 80 18.11 13.98 0.78
C VAL A 80 19.45 13.41 0.35
N SER A 81 20.23 12.98 1.33
CA SER A 81 21.36 12.07 1.12
C SER A 81 21.16 10.77 1.88
N VAL A 82 21.49 9.67 1.23
CA VAL A 82 21.49 8.32 1.81
C VAL A 82 22.89 7.73 1.63
N ALA A 83 23.60 7.47 2.72
CA ALA A 83 24.88 6.77 2.67
C ALA A 83 24.69 5.33 3.16
N LEU A 84 24.98 4.35 2.31
CA LEU A 84 24.93 2.93 2.67
C LEU A 84 26.23 2.50 3.35
N ASP A 85 26.12 1.49 4.22
CA ASP A 85 27.22 0.94 5.00
C ASP A 85 27.95 2.00 5.83
N GLN A 86 27.19 2.97 6.34
CA GLN A 86 27.67 4.07 7.16
C GLN A 86 26.73 4.27 8.36
N PRO A 87 27.27 4.37 9.59
CA PRO A 87 28.69 4.35 9.96
C PRO A 87 29.32 2.94 9.97
N ALA A 88 28.52 1.89 9.79
CA ALA A 88 28.99 0.51 9.74
C ALA A 88 28.25 -0.29 8.64
N ALA A 89 28.82 -1.43 8.23
CA ALA A 89 28.19 -2.34 7.27
C ALA A 89 26.78 -2.78 7.74
N GLY A 90 25.81 -2.78 6.83
CA GLY A 90 24.42 -3.08 7.14
C GLY A 90 23.65 -1.94 7.84
N GLN A 91 24.28 -0.76 8.00
CA GLN A 91 23.62 0.47 8.43
C GLN A 91 23.52 1.47 7.29
N LEU A 92 22.61 2.42 7.43
CA LEU A 92 22.56 3.58 6.56
C LEU A 92 22.45 4.86 7.36
N THR A 93 22.93 5.92 6.73
CA THR A 93 22.80 7.31 7.19
C THR A 93 21.84 8.05 6.27
N LEU A 94 20.77 8.62 6.82
CA LEU A 94 19.78 9.45 6.12
C LEU A 94 19.88 10.91 6.62
N ARG A 95 19.99 11.86 5.70
CA ARG A 95 20.01 13.30 6.00
C ARG A 95 19.08 14.06 5.08
N PHE A 96 18.39 15.06 5.63
CA PHE A 96 17.63 16.06 4.87
C PHE A 96 18.51 17.29 4.73
N LEU A 97 19.02 17.54 3.52
CA LEU A 97 20.05 18.57 3.27
C LEU A 97 19.48 19.96 3.04
N ASP A 98 18.23 20.03 2.58
CA ASP A 98 17.51 21.28 2.32
C ASP A 98 16.02 21.01 2.53
N SER A 99 15.57 21.20 3.76
CA SER A 99 14.21 20.86 4.15
C SER A 99 13.29 22.06 4.23
N ARG A 100 12.14 21.92 3.59
CA ARG A 100 11.02 22.87 3.69
C ARG A 100 10.09 22.57 4.85
N PHE A 101 10.35 21.47 5.56
CA PHE A 101 9.50 20.93 6.61
C PHE A 101 10.18 20.93 7.98
N GLY A 102 11.27 21.68 8.12
CA GLY A 102 12.02 21.80 9.37
C GLY A 102 12.81 20.54 9.74
N LEU A 103 13.14 19.68 8.76
CA LEU A 103 13.97 18.50 8.95
C LEU A 103 15.45 18.88 8.86
N ALA A 104 16.28 18.36 9.77
CA ALA A 104 17.71 18.60 9.81
C ALA A 104 18.43 17.47 10.57
N GLY A 105 19.76 17.53 10.57
CA GLY A 105 20.62 16.57 11.27
C GLY A 105 20.74 15.23 10.56
N THR A 106 21.18 14.22 11.31
CA THR A 106 21.49 12.89 10.78
C THR A 106 20.71 11.79 11.51
N LEU A 107 20.08 10.92 10.73
CA LEU A 107 19.47 9.70 11.22
C LEU A 107 20.30 8.48 10.78
N VAL A 108 20.56 7.57 11.70
CA VAL A 108 21.23 6.29 11.42
C VAL A 108 20.26 5.16 11.69
N GLY A 109 20.16 4.22 10.75
CA GLY A 109 19.30 3.04 10.87
C GLY A 109 19.99 1.79 10.35
N GLN A 110 19.38 0.64 10.59
CA GLN A 110 19.81 -0.65 10.05
C GLN A 110 19.01 -0.97 8.81
N TYR A 111 19.61 -1.66 7.84
CA TYR A 111 18.86 -2.20 6.71
C TYR A 111 19.07 -3.71 6.56
N LYS A 112 18.03 -4.37 6.03
CA LYS A 112 18.09 -5.74 5.54
C LYS A 112 17.76 -5.75 4.07
N VAL A 113 18.39 -6.65 3.32
CA VAL A 113 18.12 -6.86 1.90
C VAL A 113 17.24 -8.09 1.74
N GLU A 114 16.07 -7.91 1.15
CA GLU A 114 15.10 -8.96 0.84
C GLU A 114 14.87 -8.99 -0.68
N GLY A 115 15.50 -9.94 -1.37
CA GLY A 115 15.57 -9.91 -2.84
C GLY A 115 16.36 -8.68 -3.30
N ASN A 116 15.69 -7.76 -4.02
CA ASN A 116 16.28 -6.49 -4.49
C ASN A 116 15.85 -5.28 -3.63
N MET A 117 15.11 -5.50 -2.55
CA MET A 117 14.55 -4.43 -1.71
C MET A 117 15.32 -4.31 -0.41
N TYR A 118 15.81 -3.11 -0.13
CA TYR A 118 16.36 -2.70 1.15
C TYR A 118 15.19 -2.26 2.04
N ARG A 119 15.11 -2.83 3.25
CA ARG A 119 14.16 -2.42 4.29
C ARG A 119 14.91 -1.82 5.45
N VAL A 120 14.58 -0.58 5.78
CA VAL A 120 15.22 0.18 6.85
C VAL A 120 14.44 0.02 8.14
N SER A 121 15.14 -0.09 9.26
CA SER A 121 14.59 -0.24 10.60
C SER A 121 15.47 0.49 11.61
N ASN A 122 14.94 0.75 12.81
CA ASN A 122 15.68 1.32 13.93
C ASN A 122 16.39 2.64 13.59
N LEU A 123 15.75 3.51 12.81
CA LEU A 123 16.25 4.86 12.57
C LEU A 123 16.25 5.64 13.89
N ALA A 124 17.38 6.27 14.20
CA ALA A 124 17.56 7.08 15.39
C ALA A 124 18.42 8.31 15.07
N ALA A 125 18.22 9.39 15.82
CA ALA A 125 19.07 10.57 15.76
C ALA A 125 20.51 10.20 16.14
N SER A 126 21.49 10.62 15.34
CA SER A 126 22.92 10.40 15.61
C SER A 126 23.68 11.67 15.99
N ASP A 127 23.06 12.84 15.89
CA ASP A 127 23.65 14.12 16.27
C ASP A 127 22.61 15.05 16.93
N SER A 128 23.11 16.16 17.51
CA SER A 128 22.29 17.17 18.20
C SER A 128 21.54 18.11 17.26
N ASP A 129 21.83 18.07 15.96
CA ASP A 129 21.21 18.94 14.96
C ASP A 129 19.84 18.39 14.54
N VAL A 130 19.51 17.14 14.90
CA VAL A 130 18.19 16.54 14.68
C VAL A 130 17.15 17.23 15.56
N PRO A 131 16.09 17.83 14.97
CA PRO A 131 14.99 18.42 15.73
C PRO A 131 14.32 17.40 16.65
N ALA A 132 13.92 17.81 17.86
CA ALA A 132 13.35 16.92 18.86
C ALA A 132 12.14 16.10 18.37
N ALA A 133 11.25 16.72 17.57
CA ALA A 133 10.11 16.05 16.97
C ALA A 133 10.54 14.96 15.96
N LEU A 134 11.60 15.20 15.18
CA LEU A 134 12.17 14.21 14.26
C LEU A 134 12.87 13.09 15.02
N ALA A 135 13.64 13.41 16.06
CA ALA A 135 14.30 12.42 16.91
C ALA A 135 13.28 11.48 17.60
N ALA A 136 12.18 12.03 18.12
CA ALA A 136 11.11 11.26 18.75
C ALA A 136 10.35 10.34 17.77
N ALA A 137 10.21 10.78 16.52
CA ALA A 137 9.51 10.01 15.48
C ALA A 137 10.44 9.07 14.67
N ALA A 138 11.76 9.14 14.85
CA ALA A 138 12.74 8.49 13.98
C ALA A 138 12.48 6.99 13.80
N ALA A 139 12.16 6.28 14.89
CA ALA A 139 11.88 4.84 14.85
C ALA A 139 10.58 4.46 14.11
N ALA A 140 9.66 5.41 13.94
CA ALA A 140 8.41 5.22 13.19
C ALA A 140 8.58 5.47 11.68
N ILE A 141 9.65 6.13 11.26
CA ILE A 141 9.93 6.41 9.84
C ILE A 141 10.08 5.09 9.08
N THR A 142 9.25 4.90 8.06
CA THR A 142 9.35 3.77 7.15
C THR A 142 10.15 4.17 5.93
N PHE A 143 11.21 3.42 5.60
CA PHE A 143 11.95 3.61 4.38
C PHE A 143 12.27 2.26 3.75
N SER A 144 11.91 2.09 2.47
CA SER A 144 12.25 0.90 1.68
C SER A 144 12.59 1.30 0.27
N PHE A 145 13.67 0.75 -0.29
CA PHE A 145 14.20 1.17 -1.58
C PHE A 145 14.89 0.04 -2.31
N SER A 146 15.10 0.22 -3.61
CA SER A 146 15.99 -0.59 -4.43
C SER A 146 17.19 0.24 -4.89
N VAL A 147 18.29 -0.44 -5.16
CA VAL A 147 19.44 0.15 -5.85
C VAL A 147 19.59 -0.53 -7.20
N ASP A 148 19.61 0.25 -8.29
CA ASP A 148 19.78 -0.23 -9.66
C ASP A 148 20.85 0.62 -10.38
N ASP A 149 22.04 0.05 -10.54
CA ASP A 149 23.26 0.66 -11.10
C ASP A 149 23.45 2.14 -10.71
N GLY A 150 23.73 2.39 -9.42
CA GLY A 150 24.03 3.74 -8.94
C GLY A 150 22.82 4.66 -8.75
N LEU A 151 21.61 4.15 -8.97
CA LEU A 151 20.37 4.83 -8.62
C LEU A 151 19.70 4.17 -7.43
N LEU A 152 19.30 4.98 -6.46
CA LEU A 152 18.48 4.59 -5.32
C LEU A 152 17.07 5.12 -5.52
N SER A 153 16.07 4.26 -5.39
CA SER A 153 14.67 4.66 -5.51
C SER A 153 13.77 3.87 -4.57
N GLY A 154 12.90 4.55 -3.83
CA GLY A 154 12.10 3.87 -2.82
C GLY A 154 11.12 4.74 -2.05
N ALA A 155 10.17 4.10 -1.37
CA ALA A 155 9.13 4.76 -0.60
C ALA A 155 9.61 5.17 0.78
N LEU A 156 9.33 6.42 1.16
CA LEU A 156 9.63 7.03 2.45
C LEU A 156 8.31 7.53 3.07
N GLY A 157 8.05 7.19 4.33
CA GLY A 157 6.81 7.54 5.02
C GLY A 157 7.02 7.73 6.51
N GLN A 158 5.97 8.22 7.18
CA GLN A 158 5.94 8.53 8.61
C GLN A 158 7.00 9.59 9.01
N VAL A 159 7.37 10.48 8.09
CA VAL A 159 8.33 11.57 8.36
C VAL A 159 7.56 12.76 8.96
N PRO A 160 7.88 13.27 10.15
CA PRO A 160 7.12 14.38 10.72
C PRO A 160 7.33 15.69 9.95
N ASN A 161 6.26 16.45 9.73
CA ASN A 161 6.38 17.85 9.31
C ASN A 161 6.67 18.72 10.54
N VAL A 162 7.97 18.85 10.87
CA VAL A 162 8.44 19.55 12.07
C VAL A 162 8.03 21.03 12.03
N LEU A 163 8.09 21.66 10.86
CA LEU A 163 7.73 23.07 10.70
C LEU A 163 6.24 23.33 10.96
N ALA A 164 5.35 22.42 10.55
CA ALA A 164 3.92 22.57 10.80
C ALA A 164 3.54 22.42 12.28
N GLY A 165 4.30 21.65 13.07
CA GLY A 165 4.12 21.52 14.52
C GLY A 165 2.79 20.93 14.98
N ASN A 166 1.95 20.44 14.06
CA ASN A 166 0.59 19.96 14.32
C ASN A 166 0.46 18.42 14.26
N GLY A 167 1.60 17.72 14.21
CA GLY A 167 1.64 16.26 14.07
C GLY A 167 1.40 15.74 12.64
N ALA A 168 1.31 16.61 11.63
CA ALA A 168 1.22 16.18 10.24
C ALA A 168 2.43 15.33 9.83
N LEU A 169 2.16 14.29 9.05
CA LEU A 169 3.18 13.36 8.56
C LEU A 169 3.32 13.48 7.05
N LEU A 170 4.55 13.56 6.60
CA LEU A 170 4.98 13.52 5.22
C LEU A 170 5.20 12.07 4.79
N GLN A 171 5.02 11.89 3.49
CA GLN A 171 5.25 10.63 2.82
C GLN A 171 5.57 10.93 1.34
N GLY A 172 6.29 10.03 0.70
CA GLY A 172 6.61 10.11 -0.71
C GLY A 172 7.53 8.99 -1.15
N TYR A 173 8.37 9.29 -2.14
CA TYR A 173 9.47 8.45 -2.54
C TYR A 173 10.75 9.26 -2.67
N VAL A 174 11.89 8.60 -2.48
CA VAL A 174 13.22 9.13 -2.72
C VAL A 174 13.68 8.67 -4.09
N SER A 175 14.32 9.57 -4.84
CA SER A 175 15.06 9.25 -6.06
C SER A 175 16.42 9.93 -6.00
N ALA A 176 17.48 9.14 -5.95
CA ALA A 176 18.84 9.61 -5.71
C ALA A 176 19.86 8.88 -6.57
N ALA A 177 20.99 9.52 -6.81
CA ALA A 177 22.10 8.96 -7.58
C ALA A 177 23.40 9.06 -6.79
N ASN A 178 24.32 8.13 -7.05
CA ASN A 178 25.68 8.15 -6.49
C ASN A 178 26.76 8.53 -7.53
N ARG A 179 26.39 8.73 -8.80
CA ARG A 179 27.32 9.10 -9.89
C ARG A 179 26.75 10.27 -10.67
N GLY A 180 27.49 11.38 -10.69
CA GLY A 180 27.10 12.56 -11.49
C GLY A 180 27.55 12.46 -12.96
N ALA A 181 27.27 13.51 -13.72
CA ALA A 181 27.82 13.69 -15.07
C ALA A 181 28.06 15.19 -15.34
N GLN A 182 28.83 15.50 -16.39
CA GLN A 182 29.03 16.87 -16.85
C GLN A 182 27.87 17.32 -17.76
N LEU A 183 27.79 18.61 -18.05
CA LEU A 183 26.65 19.16 -18.81
C LEU A 183 26.58 18.60 -20.23
N ALA A 184 27.74 18.37 -20.85
CA ALA A 184 27.83 17.74 -22.17
C ALA A 184 27.25 16.32 -22.19
N ASP A 185 27.23 15.62 -21.06
CA ASP A 185 26.67 14.28 -20.96
C ASP A 185 25.13 14.28 -20.83
N VAL A 186 24.52 15.40 -20.43
CA VAL A 186 23.06 15.52 -20.20
C VAL A 186 22.30 16.21 -21.33
N ALA A 187 22.98 16.53 -22.43
CA ALA A 187 22.31 17.05 -23.63
C ALA A 187 21.50 15.94 -24.29
N GLY A 188 20.23 16.21 -24.59
CA GLY A 188 19.32 15.24 -25.20
C GLY A 188 17.84 15.59 -25.05
N THR A 189 16.99 14.69 -25.54
CA THR A 189 15.53 14.73 -25.33
C THR A 189 15.14 13.73 -24.26
N TYR A 190 14.26 14.14 -23.35
CA TYR A 190 13.89 13.42 -22.16
C TYR A 190 12.39 13.37 -21.99
N SER A 191 11.89 12.31 -21.36
CA SER A 191 10.55 12.20 -20.79
C SER A 191 10.62 12.43 -19.29
N TYR A 192 9.58 13.05 -18.74
CA TYR A 192 9.56 13.35 -17.31
C TYR A 192 8.20 13.08 -16.68
N LEU A 193 8.25 12.79 -15.38
CA LEU A 193 7.15 12.96 -14.44
C LEU A 193 7.54 14.06 -13.46
N ARG A 194 6.62 14.97 -13.19
CA ARG A 194 6.78 16.08 -12.23
C ARG A 194 5.65 16.04 -11.24
N GLN A 195 5.95 16.26 -9.97
CA GLN A 195 4.99 16.62 -8.95
C GLN A 195 5.42 17.91 -8.25
N ALA A 196 4.49 18.81 -7.97
CA ALA A 196 4.69 19.97 -7.12
C ALA A 196 3.40 20.27 -6.34
N GLY A 197 3.43 20.09 -5.02
CA GLY A 197 2.23 20.09 -4.18
C GLY A 197 1.24 19.02 -4.64
N ASP A 198 -0.02 19.42 -4.82
CA ASP A 198 -1.09 18.53 -5.32
C ASP A 198 -1.12 18.43 -6.86
N ALA A 199 -0.38 19.29 -7.56
CA ALA A 199 -0.29 19.28 -9.01
C ALA A 199 0.80 18.33 -9.51
N ALA A 200 0.53 17.63 -10.60
CA ALA A 200 1.54 16.84 -11.29
C ALA A 200 1.38 16.96 -12.81
N SER A 201 2.47 16.75 -13.53
CA SER A 201 2.47 16.75 -14.99
C SER A 201 3.46 15.75 -15.53
N ALA A 202 3.22 15.30 -16.76
CA ALA A 202 4.13 14.46 -17.52
C ALA A 202 4.28 15.04 -18.92
N GLY A 203 5.40 14.76 -19.58
CA GLY A 203 5.68 15.30 -20.90
C GLY A 203 7.10 15.01 -21.32
N GLN A 204 7.58 15.75 -22.31
CA GLN A 204 8.97 15.69 -22.74
C GLN A 204 9.65 17.05 -22.62
N LEU A 205 10.97 17.04 -22.50
CA LEU A 205 11.81 18.22 -22.51
C LEU A 205 13.07 17.96 -23.32
N ALA A 206 13.74 19.00 -23.77
CA ALA A 206 15.09 18.91 -24.31
C ALA A 206 16.06 19.78 -23.51
N ILE A 207 17.29 19.30 -23.41
CA ILE A 207 18.44 20.00 -22.86
C ILE A 207 19.49 20.04 -23.97
N ASP A 208 20.00 21.20 -24.34
CA ASP A 208 21.08 21.31 -25.31
C ASP A 208 22.48 21.34 -24.66
N ALA A 209 23.53 21.34 -25.47
CA ALA A 209 24.92 21.34 -25.00
C ALA A 209 25.31 22.61 -24.21
N THR A 210 24.54 23.70 -24.34
CA THR A 210 24.72 24.93 -23.55
C THR A 210 23.96 24.89 -22.23
N GLY A 211 23.13 23.86 -22.02
CA GLY A 211 22.24 23.70 -20.88
C GLY A 211 20.89 24.40 -21.06
N ALA A 212 20.57 24.95 -22.23
CA ALA A 212 19.26 25.53 -22.46
C ALA A 212 18.19 24.42 -22.41
N VAL A 213 17.11 24.70 -21.69
CA VAL A 213 16.03 23.74 -21.43
C VAL A 213 14.76 24.20 -22.12
N ARG A 214 14.04 23.26 -22.75
CA ARG A 214 12.69 23.48 -23.28
C ARG A 214 11.77 22.37 -22.79
N VAL A 215 10.78 22.70 -21.96
CA VAL A 215 9.80 21.77 -21.39
C VAL A 215 8.49 21.83 -22.18
N CYS A 216 7.95 20.67 -22.56
CA CYS A 216 6.67 20.49 -23.23
C CYS A 216 5.75 19.63 -22.36
N ALA A 217 4.98 20.29 -21.47
CA ALA A 217 4.03 19.60 -20.60
C ALA A 217 2.84 19.01 -21.37
N GLY A 218 2.46 17.78 -21.03
CA GLY A 218 1.29 17.08 -21.60
C GLY A 218 1.47 16.57 -23.02
N GLN A 219 2.67 16.66 -23.60
CA GLN A 219 2.91 16.32 -25.01
C GLN A 219 4.37 15.90 -25.27
N GLY A 220 4.63 15.35 -26.45
CA GLY A 220 5.99 15.09 -26.94
C GLY A 220 6.79 16.36 -27.19
N TYR A 221 8.11 16.22 -27.25
CA TYR A 221 9.00 17.34 -27.45
C TYR A 221 8.86 17.92 -28.87
N SER A 222 8.74 19.24 -28.93
CA SER A 222 8.94 20.03 -30.14
C SER A 222 9.48 21.40 -29.74
N ALA A 223 10.38 21.97 -30.54
CA ALA A 223 10.88 23.33 -30.32
C ALA A 223 9.74 24.36 -30.22
N SER A 224 8.60 24.11 -30.89
CA SER A 224 7.42 24.98 -30.91
C SER A 224 6.21 24.41 -30.17
N CYS A 225 6.41 23.48 -29.22
CA CYS A 225 5.30 22.89 -28.47
C CYS A 225 4.48 23.97 -27.75
N ALA A 226 3.14 23.86 -27.85
CA ALA A 226 2.21 24.85 -27.32
C ALA A 226 2.33 24.93 -25.78
N GLY A 227 2.41 26.14 -25.25
CA GLY A 227 2.56 26.37 -23.79
C GLY A 227 3.89 25.88 -23.20
N GLY A 228 4.87 25.50 -24.03
CA GLY A 228 6.15 25.04 -23.50
C GLY A 228 6.91 26.17 -22.79
N GLN A 229 7.82 25.79 -21.89
CA GLN A 229 8.59 26.71 -21.05
C GLN A 229 10.07 26.63 -21.41
N ALA A 230 10.70 27.79 -21.64
CA ALA A 230 12.13 27.90 -21.83
C ALA A 230 12.85 28.05 -20.48
N GLY A 231 14.08 27.59 -20.39
CA GLY A 231 14.85 27.57 -19.17
C GLY A 231 16.33 27.31 -19.38
N GLN A 232 17.05 27.13 -18.28
CA GLN A 232 18.50 26.94 -18.28
C GLN A 232 18.91 26.02 -17.13
N LEU A 233 19.87 25.12 -17.40
CA LEU A 233 20.70 24.46 -16.41
C LEU A 233 22.01 25.25 -16.24
N SER A 234 22.32 25.61 -15.00
CA SER A 234 23.60 26.20 -14.60
C SER A 234 24.21 25.38 -13.48
N ALA A 235 25.53 25.36 -13.32
CA ALA A 235 26.14 24.70 -12.16
C ALA A 235 25.52 25.24 -10.86
N ASP A 236 25.22 24.35 -9.91
CA ASP A 236 24.74 24.78 -8.61
C ASP A 236 25.85 25.57 -7.89
N ALA A 237 25.48 26.67 -7.24
CA ALA A 237 26.43 27.55 -6.56
C ALA A 237 27.13 26.85 -5.38
N ASP A 238 26.51 25.82 -4.79
CA ASP A 238 27.03 25.10 -3.64
C ASP A 238 27.40 23.65 -3.99
N GLN A 239 28.47 23.51 -4.78
CA GLN A 239 29.06 22.20 -5.10
C GLN A 239 29.62 21.47 -3.88
N SER A 240 29.78 22.13 -2.73
CA SER A 240 30.29 21.50 -1.51
C SER A 240 29.23 20.64 -0.83
N ARG A 241 27.99 21.14 -0.75
CA ARG A 241 26.83 20.42 -0.21
C ARG A 241 26.12 19.58 -1.27
N TYR A 242 26.16 20.02 -2.53
CA TYR A 242 25.48 19.37 -3.65
C TYR A 242 26.45 19.07 -4.81
N PRO A 243 27.46 18.22 -4.59
CA PRO A 243 28.44 17.90 -5.61
C PRO A 243 27.78 17.35 -6.88
N GLY A 244 28.06 17.97 -8.02
CA GLY A 244 27.56 17.52 -9.31
C GLY A 244 26.15 18.01 -9.65
N ALA A 245 25.53 18.81 -8.79
CA ALA A 245 24.20 19.34 -9.02
C ALA A 245 24.22 20.56 -9.96
N TYR A 246 23.13 20.73 -10.70
CA TYR A 246 22.82 21.92 -11.48
C TYR A 246 21.63 22.65 -10.87
N THR A 247 21.52 23.96 -11.01
CA THR A 247 20.26 24.69 -10.78
C THR A 247 19.44 24.71 -12.08
N LEU A 248 18.16 24.33 -12.00
CA LEU A 248 17.18 24.49 -13.08
C LEU A 248 16.39 25.79 -12.90
N THR A 249 16.36 26.59 -13.96
CA THR A 249 15.46 27.74 -14.09
C THR A 249 14.48 27.52 -15.24
N LEU A 250 13.23 27.96 -15.08
CA LEU A 250 12.22 28.00 -16.13
C LEU A 250 11.56 29.38 -16.11
N GLY A 251 11.37 30.00 -17.28
CA GLY A 251 10.79 31.34 -17.38
C GLY A 251 11.55 32.41 -16.58
N GLY A 252 12.86 32.23 -16.39
CA GLY A 252 13.71 33.10 -15.56
C GLY A 252 13.62 32.89 -14.05
N SER A 253 12.78 31.96 -13.58
CA SER A 253 12.62 31.65 -12.15
C SER A 253 13.27 30.32 -11.79
N LYS A 254 13.87 30.23 -10.59
CA LYS A 254 14.41 28.98 -10.06
C LYS A 254 13.29 27.97 -9.82
N VAL A 255 13.47 26.76 -10.33
CA VAL A 255 12.61 25.60 -10.05
C VAL A 255 13.20 24.77 -8.92
N GLY A 256 14.49 24.42 -9.02
CA GLY A 256 15.10 23.43 -8.15
C GLY A 256 16.54 23.10 -8.53
N ARG A 257 17.12 22.09 -7.88
CA ARG A 257 18.42 21.52 -8.23
C ARG A 257 18.21 20.21 -8.98
N VAL A 258 19.05 19.95 -9.97
CA VAL A 258 19.06 18.76 -10.81
C VAL A 258 20.25 17.92 -10.41
N PHE A 259 19.97 16.73 -9.89
CA PHE A 259 20.95 15.70 -9.60
C PHE A 259 21.04 14.77 -10.79
N VAL A 260 22.27 14.60 -11.28
CA VAL A 260 22.55 13.71 -12.39
C VAL A 260 22.93 12.34 -11.85
N GLY A 261 22.34 11.31 -12.44
CA GLY A 261 22.64 9.90 -12.25
C GLY A 261 23.04 9.24 -13.57
N ARG A 262 23.75 8.12 -13.49
CA ARG A 262 23.93 7.21 -14.62
C ARG A 262 23.43 5.83 -14.24
N GLN A 263 22.61 5.23 -15.09
CA GLN A 263 22.11 3.86 -14.96
C GLN A 263 22.25 3.14 -16.30
N GLN A 264 23.02 2.05 -16.30
CA GLN A 264 23.29 1.21 -17.46
C GLN A 264 23.77 2.04 -18.66
N GLY A 265 24.60 3.06 -18.40
CA GLY A 265 25.11 4.00 -19.40
C GLY A 265 24.14 5.11 -19.83
N SER A 266 22.88 5.08 -19.39
CA SER A 266 21.89 6.14 -19.65
C SER A 266 21.88 7.17 -18.52
N VAL A 267 21.65 8.43 -18.88
CA VAL A 267 21.49 9.53 -17.91
C VAL A 267 20.14 9.40 -17.20
N ALA A 268 20.09 9.67 -15.90
CA ALA A 268 18.86 9.88 -15.15
C ALA A 268 18.97 11.23 -14.44
N LEU A 269 17.94 12.07 -14.50
CA LEU A 269 17.93 13.35 -13.80
C LEU A 269 16.81 13.34 -12.75
N PHE A 270 17.15 13.81 -11.55
CA PHE A 270 16.18 14.02 -10.49
C PHE A 270 16.20 15.48 -10.10
N VAL A 271 15.03 16.11 -10.07
CA VAL A 271 14.92 17.52 -9.68
C VAL A 271 14.29 17.60 -8.31
N ASP A 272 14.89 18.31 -7.37
CA ASP A 272 14.21 18.73 -6.14
C ASP A 272 13.52 20.08 -6.39
N GLU A 273 12.23 20.05 -6.69
CA GLU A 273 11.48 21.26 -6.93
C GLU A 273 11.18 21.96 -5.61
N THR A 274 11.98 22.99 -5.31
CA THR A 274 11.84 23.82 -4.11
C THR A 274 11.07 25.11 -4.40
N GLY A 275 10.95 25.47 -5.68
CA GLY A 275 10.25 26.65 -6.19
C GLY A 275 11.02 27.95 -5.98
N ALA A 276 10.44 29.06 -6.49
CA ALA A 276 11.10 30.36 -6.53
C ALA A 276 10.99 31.16 -5.21
N SER A 277 10.12 30.75 -4.28
CA SER A 277 9.85 31.46 -3.01
C SER A 277 9.59 30.47 -1.87
N ALA A 278 9.58 30.95 -0.63
CA ALA A 278 9.29 30.10 0.54
C ALA A 278 7.88 29.48 0.57
N SER A 279 6.93 30.07 -0.15
CA SER A 279 5.54 29.60 -0.25
C SER A 279 5.26 28.78 -1.52
N ALA A 280 6.25 28.61 -2.39
CA ALA A 280 6.08 27.85 -3.61
C ALA A 280 5.79 26.37 -3.31
N ALA A 281 4.95 25.75 -4.13
CA ALA A 281 4.70 24.33 -4.04
C ALA A 281 5.99 23.54 -4.28
N THR A 282 6.28 22.61 -3.38
CA THR A 282 7.48 21.79 -3.42
C THR A 282 7.17 20.42 -4.03
N GLY A 283 8.15 19.77 -4.61
CA GLY A 283 8.02 18.40 -5.09
C GLY A 283 9.24 17.93 -5.85
N ASN A 284 9.06 17.06 -6.84
CA ASN A 284 10.20 16.52 -7.57
C ASN A 284 9.90 16.24 -9.03
N TRP A 285 10.98 16.06 -9.80
CA TRP A 285 10.90 15.52 -11.15
C TRP A 285 11.75 14.26 -11.24
N VAL A 286 11.24 13.29 -11.99
CA VAL A 286 12.02 12.17 -12.49
C VAL A 286 12.09 12.31 -14.00
N VAL A 287 13.31 12.38 -14.53
CA VAL A 287 13.57 12.67 -15.94
C VAL A 287 14.46 11.58 -16.53
N ARG A 288 14.04 11.03 -17.68
CA ARG A 288 14.74 9.95 -18.37
C ARG A 288 14.87 10.20 -19.87
N PRO A 289 15.88 9.64 -20.55
CA PRO A 289 16.02 9.79 -21.99
C PRO A 289 14.74 9.31 -22.68
N ALA A 290 14.31 10.05 -23.71
CA ALA A 290 13.08 9.79 -24.45
C ALA A 290 13.23 8.61 -25.42
N THR A 291 13.47 7.41 -24.88
CA THR A 291 13.64 6.18 -25.66
C THR A 291 12.29 5.52 -25.92
N ALA A 292 12.03 5.13 -27.17
CA ALA A 292 10.79 4.44 -27.52
C ALA A 292 10.69 3.09 -26.79
N LEU A 293 9.52 2.82 -26.22
CA LEU A 293 9.20 1.58 -25.52
C LEU A 293 8.58 0.57 -26.47
N ALA A 294 8.98 -0.70 -26.36
CA ALA A 294 8.27 -1.81 -26.97
C ALA A 294 6.91 -2.03 -26.29
N ALA A 295 5.95 -2.62 -27.00
CA ALA A 295 4.57 -2.83 -26.54
C ALA A 295 4.40 -3.77 -25.33
N ASN A 296 5.49 -4.37 -24.85
CA ASN A 296 5.56 -5.28 -23.71
C ASN A 296 6.67 -4.88 -22.73
N ALA A 297 7.20 -3.65 -22.83
CA ALA A 297 8.37 -3.20 -22.07
C ALA A 297 8.16 -3.20 -20.54
N VAL A 298 6.90 -3.29 -20.09
CA VAL A 298 6.51 -3.28 -18.67
C VAL A 298 5.68 -4.50 -18.28
N ASP A 299 5.61 -5.53 -19.12
CA ASP A 299 4.84 -6.75 -18.83
C ASP A 299 5.31 -7.39 -17.50
N GLY A 300 4.35 -7.88 -16.73
CA GLY A 300 4.60 -8.53 -15.44
C GLY A 300 3.84 -7.90 -14.27
N ASP A 301 4.10 -8.42 -13.09
CA ASP A 301 3.55 -7.91 -11.84
C ASP A 301 4.51 -6.90 -11.18
N TRP A 302 3.94 -5.87 -10.58
CA TRP A 302 4.64 -4.76 -9.95
C TRP A 302 3.99 -4.43 -8.60
N ILE A 303 4.79 -3.95 -7.64
CA ILE A 303 4.32 -3.26 -6.45
C ILE A 303 4.59 -1.77 -6.63
N CYS A 304 3.52 -0.98 -6.68
CA CYS A 304 3.58 0.48 -6.73
C CYS A 304 3.28 1.07 -5.36
N SER A 305 4.26 1.80 -4.81
CA SER A 305 4.19 2.45 -3.50
C SER A 305 3.86 3.92 -3.65
N GLU A 306 2.70 4.35 -3.13
CA GLU A 306 2.15 5.70 -3.28
C GLU A 306 1.68 6.28 -1.92
N PRO A 307 1.32 7.58 -1.86
CA PRO A 307 0.66 8.15 -0.69
C PRO A 307 -0.63 7.45 -0.30
N GLU A 308 -0.72 7.05 0.96
CA GLU A 308 -2.01 6.69 1.53
C GLU A 308 -2.83 7.95 1.82
N LEU A 309 -4.10 7.88 1.41
CA LEU A 309 -5.12 8.86 1.73
C LEU A 309 -6.16 8.27 2.67
N ASP A 310 -6.67 9.09 3.59
CA ASP A 310 -7.85 8.75 4.39
C ASP A 310 -9.16 8.96 3.60
N ALA A 311 -10.30 8.73 4.27
CA ALA A 311 -11.63 8.90 3.66
C ALA A 311 -11.96 10.37 3.26
N SER A 312 -11.21 11.35 3.78
CA SER A 312 -11.32 12.77 3.43
C SER A 312 -10.30 13.19 2.36
N ASN A 313 -9.60 12.23 1.75
CA ASN A 313 -8.48 12.44 0.81
C ASN A 313 -7.27 13.18 1.42
N ALA A 314 -7.11 13.20 2.74
CA ALA A 314 -5.93 13.74 3.41
C ALA A 314 -4.81 12.69 3.49
N VAL A 315 -3.55 13.12 3.39
CA VAL A 315 -2.41 12.20 3.54
C VAL A 315 -2.29 11.71 4.98
N THR A 316 -2.09 10.41 5.15
CA THR A 316 -1.94 9.81 6.49
C THR A 316 -0.48 9.72 6.94
N GLY A 317 0.47 10.01 6.04
CA GLY A 317 1.89 9.72 6.23
C GLY A 317 2.26 8.25 6.04
N ARG A 318 1.29 7.33 5.80
CA ARG A 318 1.59 5.93 5.47
C ARG A 318 1.77 5.74 3.97
N THR A 319 2.48 4.68 3.62
CA THR A 319 2.65 4.25 2.23
C THR A 319 1.61 3.20 1.89
N ARG A 320 0.86 3.43 0.81
CA ARG A 320 -0.02 2.44 0.21
C ARG A 320 0.74 1.64 -0.83
N ARG A 321 0.69 0.30 -0.75
CA ARG A 321 1.36 -0.61 -1.69
C ARG A 321 0.34 -1.36 -2.53
N ASN A 322 0.22 -0.99 -3.80
CA ASN A 322 -0.73 -1.58 -4.74
C ASN A 322 -0.05 -2.62 -5.63
N ILE A 323 -0.77 -3.69 -5.95
CA ILE A 323 -0.35 -4.69 -6.93
C ILE A 323 -0.85 -4.23 -8.30
N VAL A 324 0.07 -4.12 -9.25
CA VAL A 324 -0.23 -3.79 -10.64
C VAL A 324 0.26 -4.94 -11.53
N SER A 325 -0.60 -5.42 -12.43
CA SER A 325 -0.29 -6.47 -13.40
C SER A 325 -0.46 -5.91 -14.80
N VAL A 326 0.58 -6.01 -15.63
CA VAL A 326 0.56 -5.54 -17.03
C VAL A 326 0.75 -6.71 -17.99
N THR A 327 -0.05 -6.75 -19.05
CA THR A 327 0.09 -7.71 -20.15
C THR A 327 -0.21 -7.01 -21.47
N GLY A 328 0.82 -6.82 -22.29
CA GLY A 328 0.75 -6.00 -23.49
C GLY A 328 0.31 -4.58 -23.13
N ASP A 329 -0.87 -4.20 -23.56
CA ASP A 329 -1.47 -2.89 -23.33
C ASP A 329 -2.65 -2.89 -22.34
N ALA A 330 -2.81 -3.95 -21.56
CA ALA A 330 -3.77 -3.98 -20.46
C ALA A 330 -3.03 -3.85 -19.12
N LEU A 331 -3.44 -2.88 -18.31
CA LEU A 331 -2.99 -2.71 -16.92
C LEU A 331 -4.16 -3.00 -15.98
N ALA A 332 -4.01 -4.02 -15.14
CA ALA A 332 -4.86 -4.22 -13.99
C ALA A 332 -4.15 -3.69 -12.74
N ALA A 333 -4.87 -3.01 -11.86
CA ALA A 333 -4.36 -2.65 -10.55
C ALA A 333 -5.39 -3.07 -9.50
N ASP A 334 -4.94 -3.57 -8.35
CA ASP A 334 -5.85 -3.97 -7.30
C ASP A 334 -6.66 -2.76 -6.80
N ASN A 335 -6.14 -1.54 -6.89
CA ASN A 335 -6.82 -0.31 -6.48
C ASN A 335 -7.60 0.42 -7.58
N ILE A 336 -7.66 -0.10 -8.81
CA ILE A 336 -8.44 0.47 -9.91
C ILE A 336 -9.57 -0.50 -10.27
N PRO A 337 -10.84 -0.06 -10.33
CA PRO A 337 -12.00 -0.96 -10.48
C PRO A 337 -12.09 -1.64 -11.86
N VAL A 338 -11.30 -1.22 -12.83
CA VAL A 338 -11.33 -1.72 -14.22
C VAL A 338 -9.91 -1.96 -14.73
N ASP A 339 -9.79 -2.72 -15.81
CA ASP A 339 -8.53 -2.81 -16.55
C ASP A 339 -8.36 -1.56 -17.43
N VAL A 340 -7.19 -0.95 -17.33
CA VAL A 340 -6.84 0.28 -18.03
C VAL A 340 -6.10 -0.07 -19.31
N ARG A 341 -6.60 0.41 -20.45
CA ARG A 341 -5.89 0.33 -21.72
C ARG A 341 -4.71 1.32 -21.71
N LEU A 342 -3.52 0.81 -22.00
CA LEU A 342 -2.29 1.59 -22.10
C LEU A 342 -2.02 2.03 -23.54
N ALA A 343 -1.60 3.27 -23.71
CA ALA A 343 -1.01 3.81 -24.93
C ALA A 343 0.50 3.95 -24.72
N TYR A 344 1.29 3.11 -25.39
CA TYR A 344 2.75 3.17 -25.35
C TYR A 344 3.29 4.36 -26.15
N ASN A 345 4.36 4.96 -25.65
CA ASN A 345 5.00 6.14 -26.23
C ASN A 345 4.01 7.30 -26.41
N SER A 346 3.16 7.52 -25.41
CA SER A 346 2.13 8.55 -25.46
C SER A 346 1.86 9.19 -24.11
N VAL A 347 1.55 10.48 -24.14
CA VAL A 347 1.03 11.27 -23.02
C VAL A 347 0.01 12.27 -23.56
N GLY A 348 -1.13 12.41 -22.88
CA GLY A 348 -2.19 13.34 -23.30
C GLY A 348 -2.75 13.09 -24.72
N GLY A 349 -2.59 11.87 -25.26
CA GLY A 349 -2.97 11.53 -26.64
C GLY A 349 -1.95 11.95 -27.71
N ALA A 350 -0.85 12.60 -27.33
CA ALA A 350 0.27 12.92 -28.23
C ALA A 350 1.36 11.84 -28.17
N THR A 351 2.19 11.75 -29.22
CA THR A 351 3.39 10.90 -29.22
C THR A 351 4.42 11.44 -28.23
N ALA A 352 4.89 10.61 -27.32
CA ALA A 352 5.94 10.91 -26.36
C ALA A 352 6.68 9.62 -25.95
N ASN A 353 7.80 9.36 -26.61
CA ASN A 353 8.65 8.18 -26.37
C ASN A 353 9.01 8.02 -24.89
N GLY A 354 8.95 6.81 -24.34
CA GLY A 354 9.33 6.55 -22.95
C GLY A 354 8.20 6.73 -21.94
N LEU A 355 7.04 7.24 -22.35
CA LEU A 355 5.85 7.34 -21.50
C LEU A 355 4.78 6.34 -21.92
N LEU A 356 4.04 5.83 -20.94
CA LEU A 356 2.76 5.16 -21.18
C LEU A 356 1.66 5.94 -20.50
N SER A 357 0.52 6.07 -21.16
CA SER A 357 -0.66 6.71 -20.58
C SER A 357 -1.86 5.78 -20.60
N GLY A 358 -2.72 5.94 -19.61
CA GLY A 358 -3.97 5.20 -19.51
C GLY A 358 -5.06 6.11 -18.93
N ASN A 359 -6.31 5.83 -19.29
CA ASN A 359 -7.47 6.49 -18.71
C ASN A 359 -8.58 5.48 -18.43
N TRP A 360 -9.44 5.82 -17.46
CA TRP A 360 -10.63 5.06 -17.15
C TRP A 360 -11.74 5.97 -16.63
N GLN A 361 -12.94 5.41 -16.50
CA GLN A 361 -14.09 6.04 -15.87
C GLN A 361 -14.40 5.35 -14.55
N GLU A 362 -14.72 6.13 -13.53
CA GLU A 362 -15.12 5.63 -12.21
C GLU A 362 -16.30 6.44 -11.67
N THR A 363 -17.18 5.80 -10.89
CA THR A 363 -18.31 6.49 -10.26
C THR A 363 -17.89 7.06 -8.91
N VAL A 364 -17.79 8.38 -8.82
CA VAL A 364 -17.47 9.11 -7.57
C VAL A 364 -18.67 9.95 -7.18
N ALA A 365 -19.18 9.76 -5.96
CA ALA A 365 -20.39 10.43 -5.48
C ALA A 365 -21.58 10.30 -6.46
N SER A 366 -21.80 9.09 -6.98
CA SER A 366 -22.85 8.77 -7.97
C SER A 366 -22.72 9.46 -9.33
N GLN A 367 -21.54 9.99 -9.67
CA GLN A 367 -21.27 10.64 -10.96
C GLN A 367 -20.07 10.00 -11.67
N PRO A 368 -20.11 9.79 -13.00
CA PRO A 368 -18.97 9.31 -13.75
C PRO A 368 -17.86 10.36 -13.76
N ARG A 369 -16.64 9.96 -13.43
CA ARG A 369 -15.43 10.78 -13.42
C ARG A 369 -14.34 10.08 -14.21
N SER A 370 -13.70 10.83 -15.11
CA SER A 370 -12.47 10.40 -15.75
C SER A 370 -11.33 10.40 -14.75
N ALA A 371 -10.47 9.41 -14.81
CA ALA A 371 -9.18 9.39 -14.15
C ALA A 371 -8.10 8.92 -15.12
N THR A 372 -6.87 9.36 -14.85
CA THR A 372 -5.72 9.12 -15.72
C THR A 372 -4.56 8.52 -14.93
N LEU A 373 -3.70 7.80 -15.63
CA LEU A 373 -2.40 7.40 -15.13
C LEU A 373 -1.36 7.63 -16.21
N THR A 374 -0.14 7.96 -15.78
CA THR A 374 1.04 8.00 -16.64
C THR A 374 2.16 7.22 -15.99
N TRP A 375 2.83 6.37 -16.76
CA TRP A 375 4.00 5.60 -16.34
C TRP A 375 5.24 6.10 -17.06
N LEU A 376 6.33 6.15 -16.31
CA LEU A 376 7.69 6.35 -16.81
C LEU A 376 8.51 5.12 -16.40
N PRO A 377 8.61 4.09 -17.26
CA PRO A 377 9.49 2.97 -17.03
C PRO A 377 10.92 3.46 -17.10
N VAL A 378 11.72 2.97 -16.18
CA VAL A 378 13.09 3.44 -15.97
C VAL A 378 14.08 2.34 -16.29
N SER A 379 13.78 1.13 -15.82
CA SER A 379 14.49 -0.09 -16.15
C SER A 379 13.53 -1.27 -16.01
N ARG A 380 14.00 -2.48 -16.26
CA ARG A 380 13.25 -3.71 -15.94
C ARG A 380 12.93 -3.86 -14.45
N ASN A 381 13.59 -3.10 -13.59
CA ASN A 381 13.50 -3.20 -12.13
C ASN A 381 12.82 -2.00 -11.47
N LEU A 382 12.46 -0.97 -12.24
CA LEU A 382 11.97 0.28 -11.69
C LEU A 382 11.10 1.03 -12.69
N ALA A 383 9.98 1.55 -12.21
CA ALA A 383 9.15 2.50 -12.92
C ALA A 383 8.61 3.55 -11.94
N TYR A 384 8.23 4.70 -12.47
CA TYR A 384 7.49 5.71 -11.72
C TYR A 384 6.12 5.89 -12.35
N GLN A 385 5.16 6.25 -11.51
CA GLN A 385 3.79 6.46 -11.94
C GLN A 385 3.28 7.80 -11.38
N LEU A 386 2.42 8.46 -12.15
CA LEU A 386 1.47 9.45 -11.67
C LEU A 386 0.08 8.89 -11.87
N ARG A 387 -0.74 8.88 -10.82
CA ARG A 387 -2.11 8.37 -10.87
C ARG A 387 -3.08 9.41 -10.31
N GLN A 388 -4.10 9.74 -11.08
CA GLN A 388 -5.13 10.66 -10.62
C GLN A 388 -5.98 10.01 -9.54
N VAL A 389 -6.28 10.77 -8.48
CA VAL A 389 -7.33 10.39 -7.53
C VAL A 389 -8.67 10.69 -8.18
N PRO A 390 -9.53 9.67 -8.42
CA PRO A 390 -10.80 9.84 -9.11
C PRO A 390 -11.63 11.01 -8.55
N GLY A 391 -12.16 11.85 -9.44
CA GLY A 391 -13.00 12.98 -9.07
C GLY A 391 -12.26 14.20 -8.47
N THR A 392 -10.93 14.20 -8.47
CA THR A 392 -10.11 15.33 -8.02
C THR A 392 -9.04 15.69 -9.05
N GLU A 393 -8.43 16.87 -8.92
CA GLU A 393 -7.25 17.26 -9.70
C GLU A 393 -5.94 16.66 -9.15
N ARG A 394 -6.01 16.07 -7.95
CA ARG A 394 -4.86 15.54 -7.24
C ARG A 394 -4.28 14.32 -7.94
N GLN A 395 -2.96 14.31 -8.09
CA GLN A 395 -2.20 13.19 -8.64
C GLN A 395 -1.32 12.59 -7.53
N LEU A 396 -1.32 11.27 -7.42
CA LEU A 396 -0.47 10.53 -6.51
C LEU A 396 0.74 10.00 -7.26
N PRO A 397 1.96 10.35 -6.85
CA PRO A 397 3.10 9.67 -7.38
C PRO A 397 3.20 8.25 -6.83
N ALA A 398 3.83 7.36 -7.59
CA ALA A 398 4.29 6.10 -7.07
C ALA A 398 5.67 5.75 -7.59
N VAL A 399 6.41 5.02 -6.77
CA VAL A 399 7.58 4.25 -7.20
C VAL A 399 7.18 2.79 -7.30
N CYS A 400 7.45 2.17 -8.44
CA CYS A 400 7.04 0.82 -8.77
C CYS A 400 8.26 -0.08 -8.95
N ALA A 401 8.26 -1.23 -8.28
CA ALA A 401 9.28 -2.27 -8.42
C ALA A 401 8.62 -3.60 -8.81
N PRO A 402 9.30 -4.48 -9.59
CA PRO A 402 8.74 -5.77 -9.96
C PRO A 402 8.35 -6.59 -8.72
N LEU A 403 7.23 -7.29 -8.83
CA LEU A 403 6.80 -8.32 -7.90
C LEU A 403 7.19 -9.68 -8.50
N PRO A 404 8.19 -10.38 -7.96
CA PRO A 404 8.59 -11.68 -8.48
C PRO A 404 7.44 -12.69 -8.39
N ALA A 405 7.22 -13.43 -9.47
CA ALA A 405 6.30 -14.56 -9.47
C ALA A 405 6.76 -15.61 -8.44
N PRO A 406 5.86 -16.10 -7.56
CA PRO A 406 6.19 -17.23 -6.70
C PRO A 406 6.31 -18.52 -7.53
N THR A 407 6.99 -19.52 -6.97
CA THR A 407 6.98 -20.87 -7.53
C THR A 407 5.54 -21.39 -7.61
N PRO A 408 5.05 -21.83 -8.79
CA PRO A 408 3.70 -22.37 -8.90
C PRO A 408 3.48 -23.62 -8.05
N ILE A 409 2.33 -23.70 -7.39
CA ILE A 409 1.92 -24.88 -6.61
C ILE A 409 0.98 -25.73 -7.48
N ALA A 410 1.59 -26.62 -8.27
CA ALA A 410 0.89 -27.41 -9.28
C ALA A 410 -0.30 -28.22 -8.73
N THR A 411 -0.22 -28.67 -7.47
CA THR A 411 -1.25 -29.44 -6.78
C THR A 411 -2.62 -28.79 -6.81
N TYR A 412 -2.69 -27.46 -6.71
CA TYR A 412 -3.97 -26.75 -6.58
C TYR A 412 -4.46 -26.12 -7.88
N LEU A 413 -3.60 -26.01 -8.91
CA LEU A 413 -3.95 -25.37 -10.19
C LEU A 413 -5.19 -25.99 -10.85
N THR A 414 -5.38 -27.30 -10.70
CA THR A 414 -6.49 -28.04 -11.32
C THR A 414 -7.67 -28.27 -10.38
N ALA A 415 -7.62 -27.75 -9.14
CA ALA A 415 -8.67 -27.99 -8.16
C ALA A 415 -9.99 -27.32 -8.60
N ALA A 416 -11.10 -28.04 -8.50
CA ALA A 416 -12.41 -27.54 -8.91
C ALA A 416 -13.18 -26.91 -7.74
N ALA A 417 -14.05 -25.95 -8.03
CA ALA A 417 -14.99 -25.43 -7.04
C ALA A 417 -15.84 -26.57 -6.43
N GLY A 418 -15.99 -26.58 -5.12
CA GLY A 418 -16.67 -27.62 -4.35
C GLY A 418 -15.82 -28.86 -4.04
N GLN A 419 -14.60 -28.97 -4.58
CA GLN A 419 -13.66 -30.04 -4.23
C GLN A 419 -13.14 -29.87 -2.80
N ASN A 420 -12.94 -30.97 -2.08
CA ASN A 420 -12.16 -30.98 -0.86
C ASN A 420 -10.70 -31.25 -1.23
N ALA A 421 -9.82 -30.28 -1.01
CA ALA A 421 -8.40 -30.38 -1.30
C ALA A 421 -7.62 -30.62 -0.01
N LEU A 422 -6.67 -31.56 -0.04
CA LEU A 422 -5.72 -31.75 1.04
C LEU A 422 -4.62 -30.69 0.91
N VAL A 423 -4.56 -29.75 1.86
CA VAL A 423 -3.61 -28.64 1.82
C VAL A 423 -2.58 -28.75 2.93
N THR A 424 -1.36 -28.29 2.66
CA THR A 424 -0.28 -28.18 3.66
C THR A 424 -0.32 -26.80 4.30
N MET A 425 -0.11 -26.70 5.62
CA MET A 425 -0.19 -25.40 6.32
C MET A 425 0.78 -24.35 5.75
N ALA A 426 1.96 -24.75 5.29
CA ALA A 426 2.94 -23.87 4.65
C ALA A 426 2.49 -23.28 3.30
N ASP A 427 1.53 -23.92 2.63
CA ASP A 427 1.02 -23.44 1.34
C ASP A 427 -0.04 -22.35 1.52
N LEU A 428 -0.74 -22.36 2.65
CA LEU A 428 -1.89 -21.48 2.90
C LEU A 428 -1.49 -20.00 2.93
N ARG A 429 -2.27 -19.18 2.20
CA ARG A 429 -2.14 -17.73 2.17
C ARG A 429 -3.31 -17.07 2.91
N PRO A 430 -3.04 -16.36 4.01
CA PRO A 430 -4.05 -15.53 4.67
C PRO A 430 -4.63 -14.44 3.75
N THR A 431 -5.93 -14.26 3.83
CA THR A 431 -6.70 -13.12 3.27
C THR A 431 -7.09 -12.08 4.33
N GLN A 432 -6.46 -12.13 5.49
CA GLN A 432 -6.63 -11.14 6.55
C GLN A 432 -5.29 -10.88 7.24
N PRO A 433 -5.04 -9.67 7.74
CA PRO A 433 -3.77 -9.32 8.39
C PRO A 433 -3.71 -9.68 9.87
N ALA A 434 -4.85 -9.89 10.52
CA ALA A 434 -4.92 -10.11 11.96
C ALA A 434 -5.94 -11.19 12.33
N ILE A 435 -5.77 -11.78 13.51
CA ILE A 435 -6.65 -12.78 14.12
C ILE A 435 -6.87 -12.43 15.58
N GLY A 436 -7.98 -12.88 16.16
CA GLY A 436 -8.16 -12.86 17.62
C GLY A 436 -7.33 -13.94 18.31
N ARG A 437 -6.18 -13.59 18.89
CA ARG A 437 -5.25 -14.58 19.48
C ARG A 437 -5.85 -15.35 20.66
N ASP A 438 -6.75 -14.74 21.44
CA ASP A 438 -7.35 -15.42 22.60
C ASP A 438 -8.26 -16.59 22.20
N GLN A 439 -8.83 -16.57 20.98
CA GLN A 439 -9.55 -17.73 20.45
C GLN A 439 -8.61 -18.92 20.25
N ILE A 440 -7.35 -18.67 19.85
CA ILE A 440 -6.32 -19.70 19.70
C ILE A 440 -5.80 -20.14 21.08
N TYR A 441 -5.53 -19.19 21.97
CA TYR A 441 -5.09 -19.48 23.35
C TYR A 441 -6.10 -20.35 24.10
N TYR A 442 -7.41 -20.12 23.91
CA TYR A 442 -8.45 -21.01 24.40
C TYR A 442 -8.21 -22.45 23.94
N LYS A 443 -8.03 -22.67 22.63
CA LYS A 443 -7.86 -24.00 22.05
C LYS A 443 -6.59 -24.66 22.56
N LEU A 444 -5.45 -23.96 22.54
CA LEU A 444 -4.17 -24.49 23.02
C LEU A 444 -4.18 -24.81 24.52
N GLY A 445 -4.75 -23.91 25.34
CA GLY A 445 -4.94 -24.14 26.77
C GLY A 445 -5.82 -25.35 27.05
N ARG A 446 -6.88 -25.54 26.26
CA ARG A 446 -7.73 -26.73 26.35
C ARG A 446 -6.99 -28.00 25.94
N TYR A 447 -6.18 -27.98 24.88
CA TYR A 447 -5.43 -29.17 24.44
C TYR A 447 -4.41 -29.64 25.48
N ALA A 448 -3.84 -28.72 26.27
CA ALA A 448 -2.93 -29.06 27.35
C ALA A 448 -3.61 -29.86 28.48
N VAL A 449 -4.93 -29.69 28.67
CA VAL A 449 -5.73 -30.38 29.70
C VAL A 449 -6.52 -31.56 29.13
N GLU A 450 -7.05 -31.42 27.91
CA GLU A 450 -7.83 -32.41 27.17
C GLU A 450 -7.17 -32.68 25.80
N PRO A 451 -6.08 -33.48 25.70
CA PRO A 451 -5.37 -33.69 24.44
C PRO A 451 -6.23 -34.24 23.29
N LEU A 452 -7.29 -35.00 23.61
CA LEU A 452 -8.25 -35.51 22.63
C LEU A 452 -8.91 -34.38 21.81
N LYS A 453 -9.06 -33.19 22.41
CA LYS A 453 -9.71 -32.06 21.74
C LYS A 453 -8.94 -31.52 20.54
N ASN A 454 -7.62 -31.71 20.51
CA ASN A 454 -6.80 -31.37 19.36
C ASN A 454 -7.25 -32.17 18.12
N PHE A 455 -7.43 -33.48 18.30
CA PHE A 455 -7.86 -34.39 17.24
C PHE A 455 -9.35 -34.26 16.91
N ASP A 456 -10.21 -33.98 17.90
CA ASP A 456 -11.62 -33.68 17.65
C ASP A 456 -11.77 -32.47 16.73
N ASP A 457 -11.06 -31.38 17.03
CA ASP A 457 -11.09 -30.16 16.22
C ASP A 457 -10.51 -30.42 14.82
N ALA A 458 -9.51 -31.29 14.66
CA ALA A 458 -9.03 -31.67 13.33
C ALA A 458 -10.06 -32.47 12.53
N CYS A 459 -10.72 -33.44 13.17
CA CYS A 459 -11.83 -34.15 12.55
C CYS A 459 -12.98 -33.19 12.17
N GLU A 460 -13.33 -32.23 13.03
CA GLU A 460 -14.36 -31.21 12.76
C GLU A 460 -13.98 -30.37 11.54
N ASN A 461 -12.77 -29.77 11.53
CA ASN A 461 -12.30 -28.93 10.44
C ASN A 461 -12.19 -29.67 9.09
N ASN A 462 -12.03 -31.00 9.11
CA ASN A 462 -12.04 -31.85 7.91
C ASN A 462 -13.46 -32.29 7.47
N GLY A 463 -14.52 -31.83 8.16
CA GLY A 463 -15.90 -32.22 7.91
C GLY A 463 -16.22 -33.66 8.37
N GLN A 464 -15.42 -34.20 9.30
CA GLN A 464 -15.50 -35.56 9.83
C GLN A 464 -16.11 -35.63 11.23
N ASN A 465 -16.70 -34.52 11.69
CA ASN A 465 -17.36 -34.35 13.00
C ASN A 465 -16.42 -34.41 14.21
N LYS A 466 -15.97 -35.60 14.62
CA LYS A 466 -15.08 -35.77 15.79
C LYS A 466 -14.35 -37.11 15.74
N THR A 467 -13.42 -37.33 16.66
CA THR A 467 -12.69 -38.61 16.77
C THR A 467 -13.61 -39.78 17.13
N ALA A 468 -13.29 -40.98 16.63
CA ALA A 468 -13.92 -42.21 17.06
C ALA A 468 -13.49 -42.56 18.50
N LYS A 469 -14.33 -43.30 19.25
CA LYS A 469 -14.14 -43.58 20.70
C LYS A 469 -12.76 -44.17 21.05
N THR A 470 -12.15 -44.93 20.15
CA THR A 470 -10.80 -45.51 20.29
C THR A 470 -9.90 -45.11 19.12
N GLY A 471 -10.20 -43.98 18.48
CA GLY A 471 -9.54 -43.52 17.26
C GLY A 471 -8.24 -42.76 17.49
N VAL A 472 -7.84 -42.53 18.75
CA VAL A 472 -6.62 -41.79 19.11
C VAL A 472 -5.80 -42.64 20.07
N THR A 473 -4.49 -42.67 19.86
CA THR A 473 -3.51 -43.37 20.69
C THR A 473 -2.41 -42.42 21.16
N ALA A 474 -1.50 -42.88 22.02
CA ALA A 474 -0.37 -42.08 22.48
C ALA A 474 0.62 -41.67 21.36
N THR A 475 0.60 -42.37 20.21
CA THR A 475 1.42 -42.06 19.04
C THR A 475 0.68 -41.25 17.98
N SER A 476 -0.59 -40.91 18.20
CA SER A 476 -1.35 -40.07 17.26
C SER A 476 -0.76 -38.66 17.21
N ARG A 477 -0.74 -38.08 16.01
CA ARG A 477 -0.17 -36.76 15.73
C ARG A 477 -1.07 -35.97 14.80
N ILE A 478 -1.11 -34.66 14.98
CA ILE A 478 -1.97 -33.78 14.16
C ILE A 478 -1.37 -33.52 12.76
N ASP A 479 -0.06 -33.64 12.61
CA ASP A 479 0.64 -33.58 11.33
C ASP A 479 0.57 -34.89 10.52
N ASP A 480 0.04 -35.96 11.11
CA ASP A 480 -0.23 -37.24 10.45
C ASP A 480 -1.71 -37.63 10.61
N LEU A 481 -2.54 -37.22 9.65
CA LEU A 481 -3.97 -37.54 9.63
C LEU A 481 -4.28 -39.04 9.56
N SER A 482 -3.30 -39.90 9.22
CA SER A 482 -3.49 -41.36 9.21
C SER A 482 -3.30 -42.00 10.59
N SER A 483 -2.73 -41.26 11.53
CA SER A 483 -2.43 -41.73 12.89
C SER A 483 -3.64 -41.73 13.84
N PHE A 484 -4.80 -41.23 13.40
CA PHE A 484 -6.05 -41.23 14.14
C PHE A 484 -7.27 -41.44 13.24
N THR A 485 -8.42 -41.77 13.82
CA THR A 485 -9.66 -42.07 13.08
C THR A 485 -10.82 -41.20 13.54
N CYS A 486 -11.54 -40.62 12.58
CA CYS A 486 -12.74 -39.82 12.80
C CYS A 486 -14.04 -40.64 12.64
N THR A 487 -15.14 -40.12 13.17
CA THR A 487 -16.46 -40.79 13.13
C THR A 487 -17.15 -40.75 11.77
N LYS A 488 -16.74 -39.83 10.89
CA LYS A 488 -17.33 -39.62 9.55
C LYS A 488 -16.25 -39.55 8.46
N ALA A 489 -16.68 -39.70 7.21
CA ALA A 489 -15.81 -39.51 6.06
C ALA A 489 -15.44 -38.02 5.88
N VAL A 490 -14.32 -37.74 5.20
CA VAL A 490 -13.88 -36.38 4.87
C VAL A 490 -14.98 -35.64 4.13
N GLY A 491 -15.35 -34.46 4.63
CA GLY A 491 -16.38 -33.60 4.03
C GLY A 491 -17.80 -34.14 4.08
N GLU A 492 -18.09 -35.14 4.92
CA GLU A 492 -19.47 -35.59 5.16
C GLU A 492 -20.30 -34.49 5.86
N LYS A 493 -19.62 -33.58 6.59
CA LYS A 493 -20.16 -32.32 7.11
C LYS A 493 -19.47 -31.13 6.44
N PRO A 494 -19.87 -30.75 5.21
CA PRO A 494 -19.21 -29.67 4.48
C PRO A 494 -19.33 -28.30 5.14
N GLU A 495 -20.32 -28.09 6.01
CA GLU A 495 -20.53 -26.85 6.78
C GLU A 495 -19.50 -26.62 7.89
N ASP A 496 -18.85 -27.68 8.37
CA ASP A 496 -17.78 -27.58 9.38
C ASP A 496 -16.41 -27.25 8.73
N MET A 497 -16.29 -27.54 7.42
CA MET A 497 -15.04 -27.36 6.68
C MET A 497 -14.71 -25.89 6.45
N LYS A 498 -13.41 -25.59 6.50
CA LYS A 498 -12.88 -24.29 6.11
C LYS A 498 -12.77 -24.17 4.61
N THR A 499 -12.70 -22.93 4.12
CA THR A 499 -12.75 -22.63 2.70
C THR A 499 -11.52 -21.87 2.22
N LEU A 500 -11.20 -22.07 0.94
CA LEU A 500 -10.16 -21.33 0.23
C LEU A 500 -10.59 -21.00 -1.19
N VAL A 501 -9.92 -20.03 -1.80
CA VAL A 501 -9.93 -19.79 -3.24
C VAL A 501 -8.54 -20.05 -3.79
N VAL A 502 -8.44 -20.78 -4.89
CA VAL A 502 -7.15 -20.96 -5.59
C VAL A 502 -6.85 -19.70 -6.38
N GLY A 503 -5.75 -19.02 -6.05
CA GLY A 503 -5.28 -17.82 -6.73
C GLY A 503 -4.25 -18.09 -7.83
N PRO A 504 -3.70 -17.02 -8.42
CA PRO A 504 -2.65 -17.12 -9.44
C PRO A 504 -1.48 -17.97 -8.95
N PHE A 505 -0.83 -18.68 -9.87
CA PHE A 505 0.25 -19.63 -9.56
C PHE A 505 -0.19 -20.83 -8.69
N GLY A 506 -1.49 -21.03 -8.47
CA GLY A 506 -2.01 -22.10 -7.64
C GLY A 506 -1.90 -21.83 -6.14
N GLU A 507 -1.64 -20.58 -5.71
CA GLU A 507 -1.57 -20.24 -4.28
C GLU A 507 -2.96 -20.41 -3.61
N PRO A 508 -3.10 -21.21 -2.54
CA PRO A 508 -4.39 -21.40 -1.85
C PRO A 508 -4.65 -20.29 -0.83
N TYR A 509 -5.54 -19.34 -1.17
CA TYR A 509 -5.92 -18.23 -0.30
C TYR A 509 -7.12 -18.61 0.59
N LEU A 510 -6.93 -18.64 1.90
CA LEU A 510 -8.00 -18.97 2.85
C LEU A 510 -9.11 -17.93 2.81
N THR A 511 -10.37 -18.32 2.67
CA THR A 511 -11.52 -17.42 2.90
C THR A 511 -12.09 -17.59 4.30
N ASP A 512 -12.00 -18.81 4.86
CA ASP A 512 -12.22 -19.12 6.28
C ASP A 512 -11.08 -19.99 6.82
N GLY A 513 -10.93 -20.06 8.15
CA GLY A 513 -10.04 -21.01 8.82
C GLY A 513 -8.73 -20.43 9.36
N HIS A 514 -8.51 -19.11 9.30
CA HIS A 514 -7.26 -18.50 9.76
C HIS A 514 -6.95 -18.80 11.23
N HIS A 515 -7.96 -18.77 12.11
CA HIS A 515 -7.81 -19.20 13.50
C HIS A 515 -7.59 -20.70 13.64
N ALA A 516 -8.36 -21.52 12.90
CA ALA A 516 -8.28 -22.98 12.97
C ALA A 516 -6.90 -23.48 12.53
N PHE A 517 -6.40 -23.02 11.39
CA PHE A 517 -5.13 -23.45 10.84
C PHE A 517 -3.94 -22.78 11.52
N SER A 518 -4.09 -21.57 12.06
CA SER A 518 -3.09 -21.06 13.03
C SER A 518 -3.06 -21.92 14.29
N THR A 519 -4.20 -22.43 14.78
CA THR A 519 -4.21 -23.37 15.91
C THR A 519 -3.47 -24.67 15.56
N VAL A 520 -3.66 -25.23 14.36
CA VAL A 520 -2.92 -26.41 13.88
C VAL A 520 -1.41 -26.14 13.79
N MET A 521 -1.00 -24.93 13.37
CA MET A 521 0.41 -24.54 13.35
C MET A 521 1.04 -24.55 14.74
N GLU A 522 0.31 -24.10 15.77
CA GLU A 522 0.81 -23.98 17.15
C GLU A 522 0.55 -25.22 18.02
N ALA A 523 -0.33 -26.13 17.57
CA ALA A 523 -0.74 -27.29 18.35
C ALA A 523 0.40 -28.28 18.58
N PRO A 524 0.35 -29.10 19.66
CA PRO A 524 1.29 -30.20 19.85
C PRO A 524 1.32 -31.12 18.62
N THR A 525 2.52 -31.48 18.16
CA THR A 525 2.78 -32.26 16.93
C THR A 525 2.32 -31.59 15.64
N GLY A 526 1.93 -30.32 15.67
CA GLY A 526 1.54 -29.54 14.50
C GLY A 526 2.72 -28.89 13.79
N GLY A 527 2.43 -27.85 13.01
CA GLY A 527 3.44 -27.02 12.35
C GLY A 527 3.28 -26.97 10.82
N PRO A 528 4.29 -26.41 10.11
CA PRO A 528 4.16 -26.03 8.71
C PRO A 528 3.87 -27.19 7.75
N GLN A 529 4.23 -28.42 8.11
CA GLN A 529 4.02 -29.62 7.29
C GLN A 529 2.70 -30.35 7.61
N ALA A 530 1.97 -29.93 8.64
CA ALA A 530 0.65 -30.49 8.92
C ALA A 530 -0.29 -30.24 7.73
N LYS A 531 -1.26 -31.15 7.56
CA LYS A 531 -2.20 -31.11 6.45
C LYS A 531 -3.64 -31.14 6.96
N MET A 532 -4.52 -30.44 6.26
CA MET A 532 -5.96 -30.44 6.53
C MET A 532 -6.74 -30.51 5.21
N TRP A 533 -7.95 -31.05 5.27
CA TRP A 533 -8.88 -31.00 4.14
C TRP A 533 -9.62 -29.68 4.15
N VAL A 534 -9.57 -28.94 3.04
CA VAL A 534 -10.18 -27.61 2.91
C VAL A 534 -11.06 -27.61 1.67
N ARG A 535 -12.24 -27.00 1.77
CA ARG A 535 -13.19 -26.91 0.67
C ARG A 535 -12.80 -25.77 -0.27
N VAL A 536 -12.61 -26.08 -1.54
CA VAL A 536 -12.33 -25.08 -2.58
C VAL A 536 -13.64 -24.35 -2.90
N GLN A 537 -13.70 -23.06 -2.59
CA GLN A 537 -14.84 -22.21 -2.92
C GLN A 537 -14.85 -21.85 -4.41
N ASP A 538 -13.67 -21.57 -4.98
CA ASP A 538 -13.50 -21.22 -6.38
C ASP A 538 -12.04 -21.41 -6.83
N ASN A 539 -11.82 -21.49 -8.15
CA ASN A 539 -10.49 -21.49 -8.74
C ASN A 539 -10.34 -20.28 -9.67
N LEU A 540 -9.63 -19.27 -9.19
CA LEU A 540 -9.34 -18.02 -9.86
C LEU A 540 -7.88 -17.95 -10.35
N SER A 541 -7.22 -19.10 -10.53
CA SER A 541 -5.80 -19.16 -10.90
C SER A 541 -5.49 -18.62 -12.30
N GLY A 542 -6.51 -18.48 -13.16
CA GLY A 542 -6.39 -17.85 -14.48
C GLY A 542 -6.36 -16.32 -14.48
N LEU A 543 -6.62 -15.67 -13.34
CA LEU A 543 -6.50 -14.21 -13.22
C LEU A 543 -5.03 -13.81 -13.01
N ASN A 544 -4.68 -12.57 -13.37
CA ASN A 544 -3.44 -11.98 -12.87
C ASN A 544 -3.59 -11.55 -11.39
N ARG A 545 -2.49 -11.22 -10.71
CA ARG A 545 -2.51 -10.92 -9.26
C ARG A 545 -3.38 -9.71 -8.92
N ALA A 546 -3.34 -8.65 -9.72
CA ALA A 546 -4.15 -7.45 -9.51
C ALA A 546 -5.66 -7.75 -9.66
N GLN A 547 -6.05 -8.42 -10.74
CA GLN A 547 -7.43 -8.86 -10.99
C GLN A 547 -7.94 -9.80 -9.89
N PHE A 548 -7.09 -10.71 -9.43
CA PHE A 548 -7.41 -11.64 -8.35
C PHE A 548 -7.79 -10.90 -7.06
N PHE A 549 -6.95 -9.99 -6.57
CA PHE A 549 -7.24 -9.27 -5.33
C PHE A 549 -8.38 -8.27 -5.46
N ARG A 550 -8.57 -7.67 -6.64
CA ARG A 550 -9.78 -6.88 -6.94
C ARG A 550 -11.04 -7.75 -6.85
N THR A 551 -11.01 -8.95 -7.43
CA THR A 551 -12.12 -9.93 -7.38
C THR A 551 -12.42 -10.35 -5.94
N LEU A 552 -11.40 -10.65 -5.12
CA LEU A 552 -11.61 -10.98 -3.70
C LEU A 552 -12.29 -9.84 -2.94
N ARG A 553 -11.89 -8.59 -3.19
CA ARG A 553 -12.51 -7.42 -2.54
C ARG A 553 -13.97 -7.24 -2.95
N GLU A 554 -14.26 -7.30 -4.25
CA GLU A 554 -15.62 -7.19 -4.78
C GLU A 554 -16.55 -8.28 -4.23
N ARG A 555 -16.03 -9.49 -4.07
CA ARG A 555 -16.75 -10.63 -3.50
C ARG A 555 -16.74 -10.68 -1.97
N LYS A 556 -16.15 -9.67 -1.29
CA LYS A 556 -16.00 -9.60 0.17
C LYS A 556 -15.27 -10.83 0.76
N LEU A 557 -14.29 -11.39 0.04
CA LEU A 557 -13.47 -12.57 0.38
C LEU A 557 -12.05 -12.19 0.90
N VAL A 558 -11.86 -10.95 1.34
CA VAL A 558 -10.62 -10.46 1.96
C VAL A 558 -10.96 -9.43 3.04
N TRP A 559 -10.25 -9.48 4.16
CA TRP A 559 -10.31 -8.46 5.22
C TRP A 559 -9.03 -7.63 5.21
N LEU A 560 -9.15 -6.33 5.03
CA LEU A 560 -8.02 -5.42 4.77
C LEU A 560 -7.86 -4.37 5.88
N LYS A 561 -8.09 -4.76 7.14
CA LYS A 561 -7.84 -3.92 8.32
C LYS A 561 -7.06 -4.69 9.39
N ASP A 562 -6.03 -4.08 9.96
CA ASP A 562 -5.20 -4.67 11.00
C ASP A 562 -5.87 -4.67 12.39
N GLY A 563 -5.14 -5.14 13.41
CA GLY A 563 -5.63 -5.21 14.79
C GLY A 563 -5.97 -3.85 15.42
N GLU A 564 -5.36 -2.79 14.90
CA GLU A 564 -5.63 -1.39 15.26
C GLU A 564 -6.73 -0.75 14.39
N ASN A 565 -7.39 -1.54 13.53
CA ASN A 565 -8.41 -1.09 12.58
C ASN A 565 -7.89 -0.11 11.52
N ARG A 566 -6.59 -0.18 11.18
CA ARG A 566 -5.98 0.60 10.11
C ARG A 566 -6.06 -0.16 8.79
N PRO A 567 -6.25 0.52 7.64
CA PRO A 567 -6.16 -0.10 6.33
C PRO A 567 -4.85 -0.87 6.13
N VAL A 568 -4.95 -2.04 5.51
CA VAL A 568 -3.86 -2.90 5.03
C VAL A 568 -4.07 -3.18 3.54
N TYR A 569 -3.01 -3.35 2.76
CA TYR A 569 -3.13 -3.59 1.32
C TYR A 569 -2.82 -5.04 0.97
N PRO A 570 -3.33 -5.56 -0.16
CA PRO A 570 -3.05 -6.94 -0.59
C PRO A 570 -1.57 -7.32 -0.61
N ALA A 571 -0.69 -6.38 -0.95
CA ALA A 571 0.76 -6.58 -0.94
C ALA A 571 1.37 -6.75 0.47
N ASP A 572 0.64 -6.36 1.51
CA ASP A 572 1.04 -6.42 2.91
C ASP A 572 0.46 -7.63 3.65
N LEU A 573 -0.42 -8.41 3.02
CA LEU A 573 -1.01 -9.59 3.65
C LEU A 573 0.08 -10.61 4.01
N PRO A 574 -0.03 -11.26 5.19
CA PRO A 574 0.90 -12.31 5.59
C PRO A 574 0.95 -13.44 4.57
N ARG A 575 2.11 -14.08 4.42
CA ARG A 575 2.31 -15.19 3.47
C ARG A 575 2.08 -16.57 4.07
N ALA A 576 1.85 -16.67 5.37
CA ALA A 576 1.61 -17.94 6.06
C ALA A 576 0.70 -17.74 7.28
N VAL A 577 -0.02 -18.80 7.66
CA VAL A 577 -0.80 -18.88 8.91
C VAL A 577 0.10 -19.14 10.13
N GLY A 578 -0.38 -18.87 11.34
CA GLY A 578 0.37 -19.04 12.59
C GLY A 578 0.66 -17.71 13.31
N LEU A 579 0.92 -17.77 14.61
CA LEU A 579 1.07 -16.59 15.49
C LEU A 579 2.35 -15.80 15.19
N ASN A 580 3.39 -16.49 14.72
CA ASN A 580 4.71 -15.93 14.43
C ASN A 580 4.93 -15.63 12.93
N ASN A 581 3.90 -15.80 12.10
CA ASN A 581 4.01 -15.73 10.63
C ASN A 581 3.39 -14.46 10.03
N GLY A 582 3.29 -13.39 10.82
CA GLY A 582 2.84 -12.07 10.37
C GLY A 582 1.36 -11.74 10.64
N LEU A 583 0.56 -12.71 11.13
CA LEU A 583 -0.80 -12.42 11.58
C LEU A 583 -0.79 -11.64 12.90
N GLY A 584 -1.24 -10.38 12.82
CA GLY A 584 -1.42 -9.49 13.96
C GLY A 584 -2.49 -9.99 14.94
N ASN A 585 -2.57 -9.38 16.12
CA ASN A 585 -3.66 -9.62 17.06
C ASN A 585 -4.75 -8.57 16.91
N ASP A 586 -6.00 -9.00 16.73
CA ASP A 586 -7.18 -8.16 16.89
C ASP A 586 -7.92 -8.56 18.18
N PRO A 587 -7.80 -7.78 19.28
CA PRO A 587 -8.50 -8.06 20.53
C PRO A 587 -10.02 -8.00 20.41
N TYR A 588 -10.57 -7.21 19.48
CA TYR A 588 -12.01 -7.15 19.24
C TYR A 588 -12.50 -8.38 18.49
N ARG A 589 -11.69 -8.95 17.60
CA ARG A 589 -11.99 -10.26 17.01
C ARG A 589 -12.03 -11.38 18.05
N SER A 590 -11.21 -11.30 19.10
CA SER A 590 -11.30 -12.20 20.27
C SER A 590 -12.56 -11.94 21.10
N LEU A 591 -12.87 -10.67 21.40
CA LEU A 591 -14.07 -10.29 22.13
C LEU A 591 -15.33 -10.87 21.45
N VAL A 592 -15.47 -10.69 20.14
CA VAL A 592 -16.62 -11.20 19.39
C VAL A 592 -16.74 -12.72 19.48
N TYR A 593 -15.63 -13.47 19.45
CA TYR A 593 -15.66 -14.92 19.64
C TYR A 593 -16.31 -15.32 20.98
N PHE A 594 -16.05 -14.55 22.04
CA PHE A 594 -16.65 -14.79 23.36
C PHE A 594 -18.09 -14.28 23.50
N THR A 595 -18.56 -13.40 22.61
CA THR A 595 -19.98 -12.98 22.56
C THR A 595 -20.89 -13.94 21.78
N ARG A 596 -20.32 -14.97 21.13
CA ARG A 596 -21.08 -15.93 20.32
C ARG A 596 -22.08 -16.70 21.18
N ASP A 597 -23.32 -16.77 20.71
CA ASP A 597 -24.49 -17.33 21.37
C ASP A 597 -24.89 -16.58 22.68
N VAL A 598 -24.27 -15.42 22.95
CA VAL A 598 -24.61 -14.52 24.05
C VAL A 598 -25.22 -13.21 23.54
N GLY A 599 -24.59 -12.57 22.56
CA GLY A 599 -25.06 -11.33 21.94
C GLY A 599 -25.47 -11.48 20.47
N TYR A 600 -24.86 -12.44 19.76
CA TYR A 600 -25.17 -12.76 18.36
C TYR A 600 -24.95 -14.27 18.12
N ALA A 601 -25.58 -14.82 17.09
CA ALA A 601 -25.29 -16.14 16.56
C ALA A 601 -25.03 -16.04 15.05
N PRO A 602 -23.95 -16.64 14.51
CA PRO A 602 -23.69 -16.59 13.08
C PRO A 602 -24.91 -17.10 12.28
N PRO A 603 -25.46 -16.28 11.36
CA PRO A 603 -26.62 -16.70 10.59
C PRO A 603 -26.26 -17.82 9.60
N SER A 604 -27.26 -18.56 9.15
CA SER A 604 -27.07 -19.50 8.04
C SER A 604 -26.63 -18.74 6.79
N GLY A 605 -25.55 -19.17 6.14
CA GLY A 605 -24.95 -18.44 5.02
C GLY A 605 -24.36 -17.09 5.41
N ALA A 606 -23.83 -16.98 6.63
CA ALA A 606 -23.14 -15.78 7.12
C ALA A 606 -22.15 -15.25 6.07
N THR A 607 -22.11 -13.93 5.93
CA THR A 607 -21.08 -13.26 5.13
C THR A 607 -19.71 -13.58 5.71
N GLU A 608 -18.71 -13.74 4.85
CA GLU A 608 -17.32 -13.83 5.31
C GLU A 608 -16.98 -12.64 6.21
N TYR A 609 -16.14 -12.88 7.22
CA TYR A 609 -15.70 -11.90 8.22
C TYR A 609 -16.82 -11.27 9.07
N THR A 610 -17.95 -11.96 9.26
CA THR A 610 -19.06 -11.52 10.15
C THR A 610 -18.55 -11.01 11.49
N GLU A 611 -17.63 -11.72 12.13
CA GLU A 611 -17.08 -11.35 13.43
C GLU A 611 -16.21 -10.10 13.40
N PHE A 612 -15.57 -9.79 12.26
CA PHE A 612 -14.79 -8.55 12.13
C PHE A 612 -15.71 -7.34 11.96
N TYR A 613 -16.85 -7.45 11.28
CA TYR A 613 -17.83 -6.36 11.23
C TYR A 613 -18.36 -6.02 12.62
N TRP A 614 -18.66 -7.04 13.42
CA TRP A 614 -19.00 -6.83 14.83
C TRP A 614 -17.85 -6.26 15.64
N GLY A 615 -16.62 -6.72 15.40
CA GLY A 615 -15.41 -6.23 16.07
C GLY A 615 -15.21 -4.73 15.84
N ASP A 616 -15.33 -4.28 14.58
CA ASP A 616 -15.25 -2.87 14.21
C ASP A 616 -16.28 -2.01 14.94
N TRP A 617 -17.52 -2.48 15.02
CA TRP A 617 -18.57 -1.76 15.75
C TRP A 617 -18.32 -1.76 17.27
N LEU A 618 -17.91 -2.89 17.85
CA LEU A 618 -17.64 -2.98 19.29
C LEU A 618 -16.48 -2.10 19.76
N ARG A 619 -15.55 -1.72 18.86
CA ARG A 619 -14.52 -0.71 19.15
C ARG A 619 -15.09 0.63 19.61
N THR A 620 -16.32 0.97 19.19
CA THR A 620 -16.99 2.21 19.62
C THR A 620 -17.80 2.03 20.91
N VAL A 621 -17.89 0.82 21.45
CA VAL A 621 -18.74 0.47 22.60
C VAL A 621 -17.91 0.16 23.85
N VAL A 622 -16.83 -0.58 23.67
CA VAL A 622 -15.93 -1.01 24.75
C VAL A 622 -14.51 -0.60 24.37
N ASP A 623 -13.86 0.22 25.19
CA ASP A 623 -12.43 0.49 25.04
C ASP A 623 -11.62 -0.63 25.72
N LEU A 624 -11.18 -1.61 24.92
CA LEU A 624 -10.41 -2.75 25.43
C LEU A 624 -9.03 -2.34 25.97
N LYS A 625 -8.53 -1.13 25.68
CA LYS A 625 -7.29 -0.63 26.28
C LYS A 625 -7.44 -0.35 27.77
N GLN A 626 -8.67 -0.17 28.26
CA GLN A 626 -9.00 0.05 29.66
C GLN A 626 -9.47 -1.23 30.38
N VAL A 627 -9.52 -2.37 29.67
CA VAL A 627 -9.94 -3.66 30.23
C VAL A 627 -8.70 -4.47 30.58
N ASN A 628 -8.64 -4.99 31.80
CA ASN A 628 -7.62 -5.97 32.15
C ASN A 628 -7.99 -7.32 31.53
N LEU A 629 -7.56 -7.56 30.30
CA LEU A 629 -7.87 -8.81 29.61
C LEU A 629 -7.32 -10.02 30.36
N ASP A 630 -6.24 -9.87 31.15
CA ASP A 630 -5.58 -10.95 31.92
C ASP A 630 -6.32 -11.34 33.19
N ASP A 631 -7.40 -10.63 33.53
CA ASP A 631 -8.31 -11.01 34.58
C ASP A 631 -9.61 -11.54 33.98
N THR A 632 -9.99 -12.77 34.36
CA THR A 632 -11.18 -13.42 33.83
C THR A 632 -12.44 -12.62 34.14
N ALA A 633 -12.56 -12.05 35.35
CA ALA A 633 -13.75 -11.29 35.73
C ALA A 633 -13.86 -9.97 34.94
N SER A 634 -12.76 -9.24 34.79
CA SER A 634 -12.68 -8.01 33.98
C SER A 634 -13.01 -8.28 32.51
N TYR A 635 -12.44 -9.33 31.91
CA TYR A 635 -12.74 -9.69 30.53
C TYR A 635 -14.18 -10.16 30.36
N LEU A 636 -14.72 -10.95 31.30
CA LEU A 636 -16.11 -11.38 31.28
C LEU A 636 -17.08 -10.20 31.38
N ALA A 637 -16.75 -9.17 32.17
CA ALA A 637 -17.53 -7.93 32.23
C ALA A 637 -17.53 -7.19 30.87
N ALA A 638 -16.41 -7.18 30.16
CA ALA A 638 -16.35 -6.64 28.80
C ALA A 638 -17.20 -7.47 27.80
N VAL A 639 -17.18 -8.80 27.90
CA VAL A 639 -18.03 -9.70 27.08
C VAL A 639 -19.52 -9.42 27.35
N ARG A 640 -19.90 -9.25 28.62
CA ARG A 640 -21.27 -8.90 29.01
C ARG A 640 -21.69 -7.58 28.37
N LYS A 641 -20.91 -6.52 28.59
CA LYS A 641 -21.18 -5.19 28.05
C LYS A 641 -21.32 -5.21 26.53
N ALA A 642 -20.42 -5.92 25.84
CA ALA A 642 -20.47 -6.07 24.39
C ALA A 642 -21.74 -6.79 23.93
N SER A 643 -22.09 -7.91 24.57
CA SER A 643 -23.26 -8.72 24.20
C SER A 643 -24.58 -8.00 24.48
N GLU A 644 -24.69 -7.30 25.61
CA GLU A 644 -25.86 -6.46 25.94
C GLU A 644 -26.03 -5.34 24.92
N ALA A 645 -24.93 -4.70 24.48
CA ALA A 645 -24.98 -3.67 23.45
C ALA A 645 -25.41 -4.24 22.07
N MET A 646 -24.91 -5.43 21.69
CA MET A 646 -25.35 -6.11 20.46
C MET A 646 -26.86 -6.38 20.47
N VAL A 647 -27.38 -6.94 21.57
CA VAL A 647 -28.81 -7.23 21.75
C VAL A 647 -29.64 -5.94 21.82
N ALA A 648 -29.10 -4.83 22.30
CA ALA A 648 -29.82 -3.56 22.36
C ALA A 648 -30.00 -2.87 20.99
N LEU A 649 -29.24 -3.25 19.95
CA LEU A 649 -29.40 -2.67 18.61
C LEU A 649 -30.77 -2.97 18.02
N ALA A 650 -31.35 -2.00 17.31
CA ALA A 650 -32.50 -2.27 16.46
C ALA A 650 -32.08 -3.25 15.32
N PRO A 651 -32.95 -4.17 14.88
CA PRO A 651 -32.63 -5.12 13.82
C PRO A 651 -32.10 -4.50 12.52
N ASP A 652 -32.55 -3.29 12.18
CA ASP A 652 -32.19 -2.52 10.98
C ASP A 652 -31.02 -1.54 11.21
N ALA A 653 -30.50 -1.44 12.44
CA ALA A 653 -29.34 -0.60 12.73
C ALA A 653 -28.12 -1.07 11.94
N ILE A 654 -27.44 -0.13 11.27
CA ILE A 654 -26.25 -0.41 10.49
C ILE A 654 -25.07 -0.64 11.42
N VAL A 655 -24.43 -1.81 11.28
CA VAL A 655 -23.23 -2.19 12.02
C VAL A 655 -21.98 -1.90 11.19
N SER A 656 -22.00 -2.22 9.89
CA SER A 656 -20.88 -1.97 9.00
C SER A 656 -21.31 -1.88 7.54
N GLY A 657 -21.00 -0.75 6.88
CA GLY A 657 -21.36 -0.54 5.47
C GLY A 657 -22.85 -0.71 5.22
N ASP A 658 -23.22 -1.75 4.46
CA ASP A 658 -24.59 -2.14 4.11
C ASP A 658 -25.20 -3.17 5.08
N LYS A 659 -24.48 -3.61 6.11
CA LYS A 659 -24.85 -4.73 6.98
C LYS A 659 -25.56 -4.24 8.24
N THR A 660 -26.77 -4.75 8.45
CA THR A 660 -27.58 -4.47 9.65
C THR A 660 -27.29 -5.47 10.76
N ALA A 661 -27.66 -5.14 12.00
CA ALA A 661 -27.57 -6.02 13.15
C ALA A 661 -28.27 -7.38 12.92
N ALA A 662 -29.45 -7.38 12.30
CA ALA A 662 -30.17 -8.60 11.95
C ALA A 662 -29.40 -9.46 10.93
N THR A 663 -28.86 -8.85 9.87
CA THR A 663 -28.08 -9.59 8.85
C THR A 663 -26.78 -10.18 9.40
N LEU A 664 -26.27 -9.64 10.51
CA LEU A 664 -25.10 -10.15 11.21
C LEU A 664 -25.46 -11.07 12.40
N GLY A 665 -26.73 -11.46 12.52
CA GLY A 665 -27.17 -12.48 13.48
C GLY A 665 -27.30 -12.00 14.92
N ARG A 666 -27.58 -10.70 15.16
CA ARG A 666 -27.96 -10.21 16.50
C ARG A 666 -29.02 -11.13 17.13
N LEU A 667 -28.88 -11.44 18.42
CA LEU A 667 -29.92 -12.11 19.20
C LEU A 667 -30.98 -11.13 19.72
N ASP A 668 -32.21 -11.61 19.86
CA ASP A 668 -33.31 -10.81 20.42
C ASP A 668 -33.22 -10.64 21.94
N ALA A 669 -32.49 -11.52 22.63
CA ALA A 669 -32.27 -11.48 24.07
C ALA A 669 -30.84 -11.90 24.41
N PHE A 670 -30.35 -11.45 25.57
CA PHE A 670 -29.05 -11.85 26.10
C PHE A 670 -29.03 -13.35 26.43
N GLY A 671 -28.06 -14.07 25.89
CA GLY A 671 -27.87 -15.50 26.10
C GLY A 671 -27.28 -15.83 27.47
N GLN A 672 -28.07 -15.68 28.53
CA GLN A 672 -27.61 -15.86 29.92
C GLN A 672 -27.01 -17.25 30.17
N THR A 673 -27.61 -18.31 29.64
CA THR A 673 -27.09 -19.68 29.80
C THR A 673 -25.70 -19.87 29.17
N GLU A 674 -25.46 -19.33 27.98
CA GLU A 674 -24.15 -19.44 27.32
C GLU A 674 -23.10 -18.55 27.99
N PHE A 675 -23.51 -17.39 28.49
CA PHE A 675 -22.66 -16.52 29.31
C PHE A 675 -22.21 -17.22 30.60
N ASP A 676 -23.11 -17.91 31.29
CA ASP A 676 -22.78 -18.63 32.52
C ASP A 676 -21.78 -19.78 32.24
N LYS A 677 -21.96 -20.51 31.13
CA LYS A 677 -21.00 -21.54 30.68
C LYS A 677 -19.64 -20.95 30.33
N LEU A 678 -19.60 -19.78 29.70
CA LEU A 678 -18.36 -19.10 29.31
C LEU A 678 -17.46 -18.80 30.50
N SER A 679 -18.04 -18.52 31.66
CA SER A 679 -17.34 -18.09 32.88
C SER A 679 -16.78 -19.22 33.75
N GLN A 680 -17.13 -20.48 33.46
CA GLN A 680 -16.79 -21.61 34.34
C GLN A 680 -15.27 -21.78 34.49
N PRO A 681 -14.71 -21.81 35.72
CA PRO A 681 -13.26 -21.87 35.92
C PRO A 681 -12.59 -23.11 35.31
N VAL A 682 -11.30 -22.97 35.00
CA VAL A 682 -10.43 -24.12 34.67
C VAL A 682 -10.44 -25.10 35.85
N GLY A 683 -10.68 -26.39 35.56
CA GLY A 683 -10.80 -27.45 36.58
C GLY A 683 -12.23 -27.74 37.05
N SER A 684 -13.23 -26.95 36.65
CA SER A 684 -14.64 -27.33 36.80
C SER A 684 -15.00 -28.54 35.90
N ALA A 685 -16.18 -29.13 36.10
CA ALA A 685 -16.63 -30.27 35.28
C ALA A 685 -16.85 -29.92 33.80
N SER A 686 -17.03 -28.63 33.48
CA SER A 686 -17.16 -28.13 32.11
C SER A 686 -16.60 -26.70 32.04
N PRO A 687 -15.26 -26.53 32.01
CA PRO A 687 -14.65 -25.22 32.02
C PRO A 687 -15.03 -24.40 30.78
N GLY A 688 -15.20 -23.10 31.01
CA GLY A 688 -15.57 -22.13 30.00
C GLY A 688 -14.40 -21.79 29.08
N LYS A 689 -14.74 -21.24 27.91
CA LYS A 689 -13.74 -20.88 26.88
C LYS A 689 -12.80 -19.76 27.35
N LEU A 690 -13.35 -18.79 28.09
CA LEU A 690 -12.64 -17.58 28.48
C LEU A 690 -11.54 -17.84 29.53
N PRO A 691 -11.79 -18.58 30.63
CA PRO A 691 -10.73 -18.90 31.60
C PRO A 691 -9.53 -19.64 31.00
N TYR A 692 -9.75 -20.55 30.05
CA TYR A 692 -8.65 -21.21 29.32
C TYR A 692 -7.77 -20.22 28.54
N ALA A 693 -8.40 -19.27 27.85
CA ALA A 693 -7.64 -18.26 27.09
C ALA A 693 -6.81 -17.36 28.01
N VAL A 694 -7.40 -16.93 29.13
CA VAL A 694 -6.72 -16.08 30.13
C VAL A 694 -5.57 -16.82 30.80
N ASP A 695 -5.80 -18.06 31.26
CA ASP A 695 -4.77 -18.91 31.87
C ASP A 695 -3.61 -19.18 30.92
N TYR A 696 -3.91 -19.56 29.66
CA TYR A 696 -2.87 -19.83 28.67
C TYR A 696 -2.06 -18.56 28.35
N ARG A 697 -2.73 -17.42 28.13
CA ARG A 697 -2.03 -16.15 27.88
C ARG A 697 -1.16 -15.72 29.05
N GLY A 698 -1.63 -15.92 30.29
CA GLY A 698 -0.86 -15.65 31.49
C GLY A 698 0.45 -16.44 31.54
N LYS A 699 0.44 -17.71 31.09
CA LYS A 699 1.62 -18.57 31.01
C LYS A 699 2.62 -18.19 29.91
N LEU A 700 2.22 -17.38 28.93
CA LEU A 700 3.12 -16.87 27.87
C LEU A 700 3.94 -15.65 28.32
N LYS A 701 3.61 -15.05 29.47
CA LYS A 701 4.35 -13.91 29.99
C LYS A 701 5.69 -14.38 30.58
N PRO A 702 6.79 -13.65 30.33
CA PRO A 702 8.11 -13.96 30.89
C PRO A 702 8.16 -13.87 32.41
#